data_AF-A0A971R018-F1
#
_entry.id   AF-A0A971R018-F1
#
_cell.length_a   1.000
_cell.length_b   1.000
_cell.length_c   1.000
_cell.angle_alpha   90.00
_cell.angle_beta   90.00
_cell.angle_gamma   90.00
#
_symmetry.space_group_name_H-M   'P 1'
#
loop_
_entity.id
_entity.type
_entity.pdbx_description
1 polymer ?
#
loop_
_entity_poly.entity_id
_entity_poly.type
_entity_poly.pdbx_seq_one_letter_code
_entity_poly.pdbx_strand_id
1 'polypeptide(L)'
;MPKRFLTVVLLLAVSVLSFSFSQEEVLDRFKSYMNDYQREAPELQKIKKLEEDLNYLSVYRLYKLQTVGSIEKKESATTIADLLSRHLESLPAEDFSSNDDRIAYSAFLAWVLSDFSGKAFQVGTLNEMPAYLSTFNSFTSQVRSMAEAVYKEWMAYALGLVKDEPSVFPGELKKTDTFAQYSLKADADEKSEREILSLSSNQIYNLLNSSIDTIGKREYDISSLVEEEVKRFAVQATLDVAPLMDSNLMNAARDLFQLWLYRSLGLVEEVPHYPAEISVKTLSIKGFNLSLPLDNPDYERVVEILNNNLDSRLKSIEKLQMASQVLSIRQFTPVGLIERDIGDEVKKIIPVQAGILGQLRNSLSREIVSVSEKGVNLWWLRFVGYIILALIAFFLLPALRKYWLGIVITFEIFYMLFLTDVTRNLFDLSLYSIIVLPVFAFILIMAVFSIFKKGGKKSLLVIKLLLLATIAIFPFLKLYNDVPEISMDSFEGFYDSIYYSTLKRDLFLAPESLISLEIRDLSSVVSSELNSFKRVLRVIVPNEMNAFSNNAGLSYTVDGNGRLRVTAPAFSEYMSIENQQAYADELRGLSKDLNSFIRDSERNARTYESLLKSFVSSSERIIRYSGETLRADFTEFVETSLKSKPELNVVMDDYLAEVSDDLEREALPAVVRVFRVPKFVALALGLFLLSAVVFVVKKPLISLINIVVVSVYFVISLAGIKELTLFVQGGSPVLNITVDPSVNALFLIVFAGIIVLSVLWVLLSQKKGSVSE
;
A
#
# COMPACT_ATOMS: atom_id res chain seq x y z
N MET A 1 0.37 -62.07 -2.24
CA MET A 1 0.47 -60.83 -3.04
C MET A 1 1.91 -60.62 -3.45
N PRO A 2 2.22 -60.40 -4.74
CA PRO A 2 3.61 -60.34 -5.17
C PRO A 2 4.26 -59.09 -4.60
N LYS A 3 5.42 -59.26 -3.96
CA LYS A 3 6.24 -58.19 -3.34
C LYS A 3 6.51 -57.00 -4.27
N ARG A 4 6.38 -57.19 -5.60
CA ARG A 4 6.47 -56.18 -6.66
C ARG A 4 5.32 -55.17 -6.66
N PHE A 5 4.10 -55.56 -6.27
CA PHE A 5 2.97 -54.63 -6.18
C PHE A 5 3.11 -53.72 -4.95
N LEU A 6 3.62 -54.26 -3.84
CA LEU A 6 3.92 -53.47 -2.63
C LEU A 6 5.09 -52.52 -2.88
N THR A 7 6.11 -52.89 -3.66
CA THR A 7 7.22 -51.99 -4.00
C THR A 7 6.81 -50.91 -5.00
N VAL A 8 5.92 -51.20 -5.95
CA VAL A 8 5.38 -50.19 -6.89
C VAL A 8 4.43 -49.24 -6.16
N VAL A 9 3.61 -49.72 -5.24
CA VAL A 9 2.76 -48.86 -4.39
C VAL A 9 3.59 -48.08 -3.36
N LEU A 10 4.68 -48.62 -2.84
CA LEU A 10 5.62 -47.90 -1.96
C LEU A 10 6.46 -46.87 -2.75
N LEU A 11 6.86 -47.16 -3.98
CA LEU A 11 7.54 -46.20 -4.87
C LEU A 11 6.59 -45.08 -5.34
N LEU A 12 5.33 -45.41 -5.64
CA LEU A 12 4.30 -44.40 -5.92
C LEU A 12 3.92 -43.59 -4.67
N ALA A 13 3.87 -44.21 -3.48
CA ALA A 13 3.61 -43.51 -2.23
C ALA A 13 4.80 -42.63 -1.77
N VAL A 14 6.04 -43.00 -2.11
CA VAL A 14 7.23 -42.18 -1.84
C VAL A 14 7.36 -41.05 -2.86
N SER A 15 6.91 -41.22 -4.12
CA SER A 15 6.82 -40.10 -5.08
C SER A 15 5.75 -39.07 -4.70
N VAL A 16 4.75 -39.39 -3.89
CA VAL A 16 3.70 -38.44 -3.47
C VAL A 16 4.07 -37.68 -2.18
N LEU A 17 5.14 -38.05 -1.48
CA LEU A 17 5.47 -37.49 -0.15
C LEU A 17 6.74 -36.61 -0.13
N SER A 18 7.26 -36.14 -1.26
CA SER A 18 8.53 -35.38 -1.28
C SER A 18 8.71 -34.39 -2.44
N PHE A 19 7.65 -33.69 -2.85
CA PHE A 19 7.79 -32.48 -3.69
C PHE A 19 7.69 -31.23 -2.80
N SER A 20 8.62 -30.26 -2.92
CA SER A 20 8.66 -29.12 -1.98
C SER A 20 7.80 -27.91 -2.41
N PHE A 21 7.34 -27.88 -3.66
CA PHE A 21 6.28 -27.00 -4.13
C PHE A 21 5.31 -27.82 -4.99
N SER A 22 4.06 -27.94 -4.54
CA SER A 22 3.01 -28.68 -5.23
C SER A 22 1.81 -27.77 -5.47
N GLN A 23 1.52 -27.50 -6.75
CA GLN A 23 0.31 -26.75 -7.13
C GLN A 23 -0.95 -27.44 -6.62
N GLU A 24 -1.00 -28.78 -6.67
CA GLU A 24 -2.10 -29.59 -6.18
C GLU A 24 -2.28 -29.42 -4.66
N GLU A 25 -1.19 -29.42 -3.90
CA GLU A 25 -1.23 -29.20 -2.45
C GLU A 25 -1.73 -27.79 -2.09
N VAL A 26 -1.25 -26.76 -2.82
CA VAL A 26 -1.72 -25.38 -2.64
C VAL A 26 -3.22 -25.29 -2.90
N LEU A 27 -3.72 -25.92 -3.97
CA LEU A 27 -5.14 -25.92 -4.32
C LEU A 27 -6.00 -26.65 -3.29
N ASP A 28 -5.53 -27.79 -2.78
CA ASP A 28 -6.29 -28.55 -1.80
C ASP A 28 -6.32 -27.88 -0.43
N ARG A 29 -5.22 -27.25 0.00
CA ARG A 29 -5.19 -26.41 1.20
C ARG A 29 -6.10 -25.19 1.06
N PHE A 30 -6.06 -24.52 -0.11
CA PHE A 30 -6.95 -23.39 -0.40
C PHE A 30 -8.43 -23.80 -0.30
N LYS A 31 -8.83 -24.93 -0.91
CA LYS A 31 -10.19 -25.48 -0.77
C LYS A 31 -10.54 -25.79 0.68
N SER A 32 -9.60 -26.38 1.42
CA SER A 32 -9.79 -26.69 2.84
C SER A 32 -10.08 -25.44 3.65
N TYR A 33 -9.35 -24.34 3.42
CA TYR A 33 -9.58 -23.08 4.12
C TYR A 33 -10.92 -22.45 3.74
N MET A 34 -11.25 -22.44 2.45
CA MET A 34 -12.54 -21.93 1.99
C MET A 34 -13.71 -22.72 2.61
N ASN A 35 -13.61 -24.05 2.64
CA ASN A 35 -14.67 -24.90 3.19
C ASN A 35 -14.79 -24.74 4.70
N ASP A 36 -13.68 -24.65 5.43
CA ASP A 36 -13.70 -24.51 6.90
C ASP A 36 -14.22 -23.13 7.34
N TYR A 37 -13.88 -22.05 6.60
CA TYR A 37 -14.42 -20.70 6.82
C TYR A 37 -15.92 -20.59 6.53
N GLN A 38 -16.47 -21.43 5.65
CA GLN A 38 -17.91 -21.45 5.36
C GLN A 38 -18.73 -22.25 6.38
N ARG A 39 -18.08 -22.94 7.33
CA ARG A 39 -18.78 -23.66 8.41
C ARG A 39 -19.29 -22.68 9.45
N GLU A 40 -20.35 -23.06 10.17
CA GLU A 40 -20.85 -22.27 11.31
C GLU A 40 -19.85 -22.18 12.46
N ALA A 41 -18.97 -23.19 12.58
CA ALA A 41 -17.87 -23.20 13.55
C ALA A 41 -16.62 -23.75 12.86
N PRO A 42 -15.62 -22.91 12.56
CA PRO A 42 -14.37 -23.35 11.96
C PRO A 42 -13.62 -24.32 12.87
N GLU A 43 -12.88 -25.27 12.31
CA GLU A 43 -12.04 -26.21 13.08
C GLU A 43 -10.61 -25.70 13.21
N LEU A 44 -10.08 -25.08 12.14
CA LEU A 44 -8.69 -24.63 12.08
C LEU A 44 -8.47 -23.36 12.93
N GLN A 45 -7.46 -23.39 13.82
CA GLN A 45 -7.18 -22.26 14.71
C GLN A 45 -6.89 -20.96 13.96
N LYS A 46 -6.16 -21.01 12.84
CA LYS A 46 -5.89 -19.82 12.00
C LYS A 46 -7.16 -19.18 11.43
N ILE A 47 -8.19 -19.98 11.13
CA ILE A 47 -9.48 -19.48 10.64
C ILE A 47 -10.31 -18.88 11.78
N LYS A 48 -10.31 -19.50 12.97
CA LYS A 48 -10.94 -18.91 14.17
C LYS A 48 -10.34 -17.54 14.48
N LYS A 49 -9.00 -17.45 14.47
CA LYS A 49 -8.29 -16.18 14.67
C LYS A 49 -8.63 -15.17 13.57
N LEU A 50 -8.77 -15.61 12.32
CA LEU A 50 -9.21 -14.73 11.23
C LEU A 50 -10.63 -14.18 11.47
N GLU A 51 -11.59 -15.00 11.91
CA GLU A 51 -12.95 -14.52 12.21
C GLU A 51 -12.97 -13.46 13.32
N GLU A 52 -12.19 -13.69 14.38
CA GLU A 52 -11.98 -12.72 15.46
C GLU A 52 -11.35 -11.42 14.93
N ASP A 53 -10.28 -11.53 14.14
CA ASP A 53 -9.63 -10.39 13.50
C ASP A 53 -10.57 -9.65 12.53
N LEU A 54 -11.44 -10.32 11.79
CA LEU A 54 -12.43 -9.67 10.92
C LEU A 54 -13.45 -8.84 11.71
N ASN A 55 -13.82 -9.28 12.92
CA ASN A 55 -14.64 -8.47 13.82
C ASN A 55 -13.89 -7.21 14.25
N TYR A 56 -12.66 -7.34 14.73
CA TYR A 56 -11.82 -6.18 15.11
C TYR A 56 -11.50 -5.24 13.94
N LEU A 57 -11.37 -5.76 12.73
CA LEU A 57 -11.21 -4.97 11.51
C LEU A 57 -12.44 -4.08 11.27
N SER A 58 -13.64 -4.64 11.48
CA SER A 58 -14.91 -3.89 11.39
C SER A 58 -14.98 -2.78 12.42
N VAL A 59 -14.54 -3.05 13.66
CA VAL A 59 -14.45 -2.08 14.77
C VAL A 59 -13.46 -0.97 14.43
N TYR A 60 -12.25 -1.32 13.97
CA TYR A 60 -11.25 -0.36 13.48
C TYR A 60 -11.83 0.58 12.41
N ARG A 61 -12.54 0.03 11.41
CA ARG A 61 -13.15 0.85 10.34
C ARG A 61 -14.25 1.75 10.88
N LEU A 62 -15.07 1.25 11.81
CA LEU A 62 -16.17 1.98 12.40
C LEU A 62 -15.67 3.26 13.09
N TYR A 63 -14.61 3.15 13.90
CA TYR A 63 -14.03 4.29 14.61
C TYR A 63 -13.25 5.21 13.69
N LYS A 64 -12.42 4.68 12.78
CA LYS A 64 -11.69 5.50 11.80
C LYS A 64 -12.62 6.41 10.99
N LEU A 65 -13.77 5.88 10.54
CA LEU A 65 -14.76 6.67 9.81
C LEU A 65 -15.48 7.72 10.67
N GLN A 66 -15.56 7.53 11.98
CA GLN A 66 -16.21 8.49 12.88
C GLN A 66 -15.27 9.61 13.28
N THR A 67 -14.04 9.25 13.65
CA THR A 67 -13.02 10.20 14.10
C THR A 67 -12.56 11.06 12.93
N VAL A 68 -12.21 10.47 11.79
CA VAL A 68 -11.58 11.20 10.68
C VAL A 68 -12.40 11.22 9.38
N GLY A 69 -13.36 10.32 9.22
CA GLY A 69 -14.19 10.23 8.01
C GLY A 69 -13.60 9.33 6.91
N SER A 70 -14.21 9.37 5.73
CA SER A 70 -13.74 8.63 4.56
C SER A 70 -12.55 9.35 3.91
N ILE A 71 -11.36 9.24 4.50
CA ILE A 71 -10.13 9.76 3.88
C ILE A 71 -9.67 8.78 2.80
N GLU A 72 -10.35 8.76 1.66
CA GLU A 72 -9.78 8.19 0.41
C GLU A 72 -8.95 9.25 -0.35
N LYS A 73 -8.91 10.51 0.12
CA LYS A 73 -8.30 11.64 -0.60
C LYS A 73 -6.86 12.00 -0.22
N LYS A 74 -6.23 11.29 0.71
CA LYS A 74 -4.79 11.36 0.96
C LYS A 74 -4.25 9.93 1.02
N GLU A 75 -3.18 9.66 0.30
CA GLU A 75 -2.63 8.33 -0.07
C GLU A 75 -2.15 7.44 1.09
N SER A 76 -2.59 7.69 2.33
CA SER A 76 -2.18 6.98 3.55
C SER A 76 -3.22 6.01 4.13
N ALA A 77 -4.39 5.87 3.49
CA ALA A 77 -5.41 5.00 4.03
C ALA A 77 -5.05 3.52 3.81
N THR A 78 -4.56 2.86 4.86
CA THR A 78 -4.40 1.39 4.93
C THR A 78 -5.64 0.73 4.32
N THR A 79 -5.49 -0.03 3.24
CA THR A 79 -6.60 -0.70 2.54
C THR A 79 -7.04 -1.94 3.30
N ILE A 80 -8.20 -2.51 2.96
CA ILE A 80 -8.65 -3.76 3.59
C ILE A 80 -7.70 -4.92 3.24
N ALA A 81 -7.15 -4.93 2.02
CA ALA A 81 -6.14 -5.89 1.62
C ALA A 81 -4.85 -5.75 2.47
N ASP A 82 -4.44 -4.53 2.80
CA ASP A 82 -3.31 -4.29 3.72
C ASP A 82 -3.62 -4.79 5.14
N LEU A 83 -4.85 -4.61 5.62
CA LEU A 83 -5.28 -5.09 6.94
C LEU A 83 -5.30 -6.63 7.03
N LEU A 84 -5.73 -7.31 5.96
CA LEU A 84 -5.63 -8.77 5.86
C LEU A 84 -4.18 -9.24 5.72
N SER A 85 -3.33 -8.44 5.07
CA SER A 85 -1.90 -8.73 4.99
C SER A 85 -1.23 -8.65 6.37
N ARG A 86 -1.62 -7.69 7.21
CA ARG A 86 -1.20 -7.63 8.62
C ARG A 86 -1.63 -8.84 9.42
N HIS A 87 -2.82 -9.38 9.15
CA HIS A 87 -3.27 -10.64 9.78
C HIS A 87 -2.30 -11.78 9.43
N LEU A 88 -1.96 -11.96 8.15
CA LEU A 88 -0.98 -12.96 7.72
C LEU A 88 0.38 -12.77 8.42
N GLU A 89 0.86 -11.53 8.53
CA GLU A 89 2.13 -11.20 9.18
C GLU A 89 2.13 -11.44 10.70
N SER A 90 0.94 -11.38 11.33
CA SER A 90 0.77 -11.65 12.76
C SER A 90 0.79 -13.13 13.13
N LEU A 91 0.66 -14.00 12.13
CA LEU A 91 0.69 -15.45 12.35
C LEU A 91 2.15 -15.92 12.46
N PRO A 92 2.50 -16.66 13.53
CA PRO A 92 3.83 -17.24 13.69
C PRO A 92 4.16 -18.18 12.52
N ALA A 93 5.46 -18.32 12.21
CA ALA A 93 5.89 -19.16 11.10
C ALA A 93 5.52 -20.64 11.33
N GLU A 94 5.42 -21.06 12.58
CA GLU A 94 5.02 -22.40 13.02
C GLU A 94 3.57 -22.76 12.66
N ASP A 95 2.71 -21.77 12.40
CA ASP A 95 1.30 -21.99 11.97
C ASP A 95 1.20 -22.46 10.51
N PHE A 96 2.31 -22.44 9.77
CA PHE A 96 2.41 -22.87 8.39
C PHE A 96 3.35 -24.07 8.28
N SER A 97 2.84 -25.18 7.76
CA SER A 97 3.67 -26.38 7.59
C SER A 97 4.70 -26.27 6.47
N SER A 98 4.45 -25.40 5.49
CA SER A 98 5.26 -25.23 4.28
C SER A 98 5.04 -23.85 3.64
N ASN A 99 5.90 -23.50 2.67
CA ASN A 99 5.69 -22.31 1.83
C ASN A 99 4.37 -22.43 1.05
N ASP A 100 4.01 -23.63 0.60
CA ASP A 100 2.75 -23.93 -0.09
C ASP A 100 1.53 -23.63 0.78
N ASP A 101 1.57 -24.00 2.06
CA ASP A 101 0.54 -23.66 3.03
C ASP A 101 0.36 -22.14 3.14
N ARG A 102 1.47 -21.41 3.28
CA ARG A 102 1.44 -19.95 3.39
C ARG A 102 0.93 -19.28 2.10
N ILE A 103 1.32 -19.78 0.93
CA ILE A 103 0.81 -19.31 -0.36
C ILE A 103 -0.70 -19.58 -0.46
N ALA A 104 -1.16 -20.79 -0.12
CA ALA A 104 -2.57 -21.15 -0.11
C ALA A 104 -3.39 -20.26 0.83
N TYR A 105 -2.89 -20.00 2.03
CA TYR A 105 -3.56 -19.14 3.01
C TYR A 105 -3.60 -17.68 2.55
N SER A 106 -2.53 -17.16 1.97
CA SER A 106 -2.52 -15.79 1.41
C SER A 106 -3.48 -15.62 0.22
N ALA A 107 -3.64 -16.66 -0.62
CA ALA A 107 -4.65 -16.69 -1.67
C ALA A 107 -6.07 -16.81 -1.11
N PHE A 108 -6.25 -17.59 -0.03
CA PHE A 108 -7.50 -17.66 0.71
C PHE A 108 -7.90 -16.31 1.29
N LEU A 109 -6.99 -15.51 1.84
CA LEU A 109 -7.31 -14.14 2.28
C LEU A 109 -7.80 -13.25 1.13
N ALA A 110 -7.28 -13.43 -0.09
CA ALA A 110 -7.79 -12.72 -1.26
C ALA A 110 -9.21 -13.17 -1.63
N TRP A 111 -9.52 -14.45 -1.43
CA TRP A 111 -10.86 -14.96 -1.58
C TRP A 111 -11.81 -14.41 -0.51
N VAL A 112 -11.38 -14.37 0.77
CA VAL A 112 -12.16 -13.75 1.86
C VAL A 112 -12.45 -12.27 1.55
N LEU A 113 -11.46 -11.53 1.03
CA LEU A 113 -11.64 -10.16 0.55
C LEU A 113 -12.73 -10.04 -0.52
N SER A 114 -12.74 -10.96 -1.49
CA SER A 114 -13.78 -11.00 -2.53
C SER A 114 -15.17 -11.33 -1.94
N ASP A 115 -15.22 -12.23 -0.97
CA ASP A 115 -16.45 -12.74 -0.37
C ASP A 115 -17.20 -11.64 0.39
N PHE A 116 -16.54 -10.93 1.32
CA PHE A 116 -17.22 -9.85 2.05
C PHE A 116 -17.36 -8.56 1.23
N SER A 117 -16.55 -8.34 0.19
CA SER A 117 -16.74 -7.21 -0.73
C SER A 117 -17.83 -7.46 -1.78
N GLY A 118 -18.33 -8.69 -1.88
CA GLY A 118 -19.29 -9.15 -2.87
C GLY A 118 -18.73 -9.18 -4.30
N LYS A 119 -17.43 -8.88 -4.50
CA LYS A 119 -16.77 -8.84 -5.81
C LYS A 119 -16.51 -10.26 -6.31
N ALA A 120 -16.50 -10.44 -7.63
CA ALA A 120 -16.07 -11.70 -8.22
C ALA A 120 -14.60 -11.97 -7.88
N PHE A 121 -14.29 -13.16 -7.39
CA PHE A 121 -12.92 -13.59 -7.19
C PHE A 121 -12.26 -13.87 -8.55
N GLN A 122 -11.27 -13.07 -8.90
CA GLN A 122 -10.59 -13.14 -10.20
C GLN A 122 -9.08 -13.09 -9.99
N VAL A 123 -8.32 -13.37 -11.06
CA VAL A 123 -6.85 -13.26 -11.04
C VAL A 123 -6.42 -11.84 -10.65
N GLY A 124 -7.20 -10.83 -11.04
CA GLY A 124 -7.01 -9.44 -10.60
C GLY A 124 -7.06 -9.28 -9.08
N THR A 125 -7.99 -9.95 -8.40
CA THR A 125 -8.11 -9.91 -6.93
C THR A 125 -6.88 -10.47 -6.23
N LEU A 126 -6.32 -11.58 -6.75
CA LEU A 126 -5.07 -12.15 -6.23
C LEU A 126 -3.89 -11.21 -6.46
N ASN A 127 -3.82 -10.57 -7.62
CA ASN A 127 -2.74 -9.63 -7.94
C ASN A 127 -2.86 -8.31 -7.16
N GLU A 128 -4.06 -7.92 -6.73
CA GLU A 128 -4.28 -6.76 -5.86
C GLU A 128 -4.01 -7.06 -4.38
N MET A 129 -3.85 -8.34 -3.99
CA MET A 129 -3.61 -8.74 -2.61
C MET A 129 -2.11 -8.67 -2.25
N PRO A 130 -1.69 -7.74 -1.37
CA PRO A 130 -0.28 -7.59 -1.00
C PRO A 130 0.29 -8.85 -0.32
N ALA A 131 -0.48 -9.50 0.56
CA ALA A 131 -0.09 -10.74 1.24
C ALA A 131 0.27 -11.87 0.26
N TYR A 132 -0.48 -12.03 -0.83
CA TYR A 132 -0.23 -13.05 -1.83
C TYR A 132 1.02 -12.73 -2.64
N LEU A 133 1.16 -11.47 -3.08
CA LEU A 133 2.34 -11.01 -3.81
C LEU A 133 3.61 -11.10 -2.96
N SER A 134 3.58 -10.65 -1.70
CA SER A 134 4.72 -10.67 -0.80
C SER A 134 5.15 -12.10 -0.49
N THR A 135 4.22 -13.00 -0.19
CA THR A 135 4.50 -14.42 0.07
C THR A 135 5.15 -15.08 -1.14
N PHE A 136 4.61 -14.86 -2.34
CA PHE A 136 5.18 -15.43 -3.56
C PHE A 136 6.55 -14.83 -3.92
N ASN A 137 6.75 -13.54 -3.67
CA ASN A 137 8.04 -12.87 -3.89
C ASN A 137 9.11 -13.37 -2.90
N SER A 138 8.74 -13.57 -1.63
CA SER A 138 9.62 -14.19 -0.62
C SER A 138 10.00 -15.61 -1.02
N PHE A 139 9.03 -16.42 -1.45
CA PHE A 139 9.29 -17.76 -2.00
C PHE A 139 10.23 -17.70 -3.20
N THR A 140 9.97 -16.82 -4.16
CA THR A 140 10.81 -16.63 -5.34
C THR A 140 12.24 -16.23 -4.98
N SER A 141 12.40 -15.32 -4.00
CA SER A 141 13.72 -14.89 -3.53
C SER A 141 14.48 -16.04 -2.85
N GLN A 142 13.78 -16.84 -2.05
CA GLN A 142 14.36 -18.04 -1.43
C GLN A 142 14.82 -19.03 -2.50
N VAL A 143 13.97 -19.35 -3.48
CA VAL A 143 14.30 -20.27 -4.58
C VAL A 143 15.50 -19.76 -5.39
N ARG A 144 15.61 -18.45 -5.63
CA ARG A 144 16.78 -17.89 -6.31
C ARG A 144 18.07 -18.10 -5.53
N SER A 145 18.04 -17.94 -4.20
CA SER A 145 19.18 -18.18 -3.34
C SER A 145 19.57 -19.67 -3.31
N MET A 146 18.59 -20.57 -3.22
CA MET A 146 18.81 -22.02 -3.23
C MET A 146 19.35 -22.49 -4.59
N ALA A 147 18.76 -21.99 -5.69
CA ALA A 147 19.17 -22.32 -7.06
C ALA A 147 20.62 -21.93 -7.33
N GLU A 148 21.09 -20.80 -6.79
CA GLU A 148 22.48 -20.39 -6.97
C GLU A 148 23.46 -21.40 -6.35
N ALA A 149 23.19 -21.86 -5.13
CA ALA A 149 24.03 -22.84 -4.46
C ALA A 149 23.95 -24.22 -5.15
N VAL A 150 22.73 -24.69 -5.41
CA VAL A 150 22.47 -26.02 -5.99
C VAL A 150 23.02 -26.14 -7.41
N TYR A 151 22.80 -25.15 -8.27
CA TYR A 151 23.32 -25.21 -9.64
C TYR A 151 24.85 -25.16 -9.68
N LYS A 152 25.51 -24.40 -8.78
CA LYS A 152 26.97 -24.42 -8.65
C LYS A 152 27.45 -25.82 -8.28
N GLU A 153 26.80 -26.45 -7.30
CA GLU A 153 27.14 -27.80 -6.85
C GLU A 153 26.92 -28.86 -7.93
N TRP A 154 25.76 -28.84 -8.60
CA TRP A 154 25.48 -29.76 -9.71
C TRP A 154 26.48 -29.60 -10.86
N MET A 155 26.82 -28.37 -11.24
CA MET A 155 27.84 -28.12 -12.27
C MET A 155 29.22 -28.57 -11.82
N ALA A 156 29.59 -28.28 -10.57
CA ALA A 156 30.88 -28.68 -10.02
C ALA A 156 31.01 -30.21 -9.93
N TYR A 157 29.96 -30.93 -9.51
CA TYR A 157 29.92 -32.39 -9.52
C TYR A 157 29.98 -32.95 -10.95
N ALA A 158 29.21 -32.40 -11.89
CA ALA A 158 29.21 -32.84 -13.30
C ALA A 158 30.60 -32.70 -13.95
N LEU A 159 31.34 -31.64 -13.58
CA LEU A 159 32.71 -31.39 -14.02
C LEU A 159 33.78 -32.20 -13.27
N GLY A 160 33.40 -32.98 -12.25
CA GLY A 160 34.30 -33.81 -11.43
C GLY A 160 34.99 -33.08 -10.27
N LEU A 161 34.61 -31.83 -9.96
CA LEU A 161 35.22 -31.03 -8.88
C LEU A 161 34.70 -31.41 -7.49
N VAL A 162 33.48 -31.92 -7.39
CA VAL A 162 32.91 -32.44 -6.14
C VAL A 162 33.00 -33.96 -6.19
N LYS A 163 33.60 -34.58 -5.16
CA LYS A 163 33.86 -36.02 -5.13
C LYS A 163 32.67 -36.83 -4.64
N ASP A 164 31.96 -36.28 -3.66
CA ASP A 164 30.75 -36.87 -3.12
C ASP A 164 29.59 -36.52 -4.04
N GLU A 165 28.73 -37.50 -4.34
CA GLU A 165 27.54 -37.27 -5.14
C GLU A 165 26.55 -36.38 -4.36
N PRO A 166 26.01 -35.31 -4.97
CA PRO A 166 24.92 -34.54 -4.39
C PRO A 166 23.79 -35.47 -3.96
N SER A 167 23.12 -35.13 -2.86
CA SER A 167 22.05 -36.00 -2.32
C SER A 167 20.95 -36.24 -3.36
N VAL A 168 20.72 -35.26 -4.23
CA VAL A 168 19.85 -35.34 -5.38
C VAL A 168 20.51 -34.71 -6.60
N PHE A 169 20.93 -35.54 -7.55
CA PHE A 169 21.50 -35.11 -8.84
C PHE A 169 20.54 -35.41 -10.02
N PRO A 170 20.25 -34.45 -10.92
CA PRO A 170 19.37 -34.69 -12.06
C PRO A 170 20.00 -35.64 -13.09
N GLY A 171 19.25 -36.66 -13.52
CA GLY A 171 19.72 -37.64 -14.51
C GLY A 171 19.90 -37.06 -15.93
N GLU A 172 19.31 -35.88 -16.19
CA GLU A 172 19.40 -35.13 -17.43
C GLU A 172 20.73 -34.37 -17.60
N LEU A 173 21.51 -34.22 -16.52
CA LEU A 173 22.80 -33.55 -16.57
C LEU A 173 23.92 -34.50 -16.97
N LYS A 174 24.77 -34.05 -17.90
CA LYS A 174 25.91 -34.83 -18.39
C LYS A 174 27.10 -34.69 -17.46
N LYS A 175 27.59 -35.82 -16.96
CA LYS A 175 28.86 -35.89 -16.23
C LYS A 175 30.02 -35.99 -17.23
N THR A 176 30.97 -35.07 -17.14
CA THR A 176 32.15 -35.01 -18.02
C THR A 176 33.45 -35.31 -17.28
N ASP A 177 33.49 -35.10 -15.95
CA ASP A 177 34.65 -35.34 -15.07
C ASP A 177 35.96 -34.67 -15.53
N THR A 178 35.86 -33.61 -16.33
CA THR A 178 37.00 -32.93 -16.97
C THR A 178 38.04 -32.42 -15.96
N PHE A 179 37.61 -32.10 -14.74
CA PHE A 179 38.44 -31.49 -13.71
C PHE A 179 38.60 -32.37 -12.45
N ALA A 180 38.45 -33.69 -12.58
CA ALA A 180 38.54 -34.66 -11.47
C ALA A 180 39.84 -34.61 -10.65
N GLN A 181 40.91 -34.01 -11.19
CA GLN A 181 42.17 -33.75 -10.47
C GLN A 181 42.05 -32.69 -9.35
N TYR A 182 40.97 -31.91 -9.33
CA TYR A 182 40.73 -30.83 -8.38
C TYR A 182 39.59 -31.18 -7.41
N SER A 183 39.46 -30.42 -6.31
CA SER A 183 38.40 -30.63 -5.32
C SER A 183 37.81 -29.29 -4.88
N LEU A 184 36.50 -29.17 -4.99
CA LEU A 184 35.68 -28.09 -4.44
C LEU A 184 34.86 -28.65 -3.28
N LYS A 185 34.53 -27.81 -2.30
CA LYS A 185 33.62 -28.18 -1.24
C LYS A 185 32.17 -28.03 -1.71
N ALA A 186 31.32 -28.98 -1.35
CA ALA A 186 29.87 -28.88 -1.49
C ALA A 186 29.31 -27.86 -0.49
N ASP A 187 28.38 -27.04 -0.95
CA ASP A 187 27.82 -25.92 -0.19
C ASP A 187 26.28 -25.97 -0.12
N ALA A 188 25.62 -26.81 -0.92
CA ALA A 188 24.17 -26.97 -0.91
C ALA A 188 23.72 -28.02 0.11
N ASP A 189 22.59 -27.76 0.76
CA ASP A 189 21.94 -28.73 1.63
C ASP A 189 20.92 -29.59 0.85
N GLU A 190 20.67 -30.81 1.35
CA GLU A 190 19.78 -31.79 0.72
C GLU A 190 18.35 -31.25 0.48
N LYS A 191 17.84 -30.38 1.36
CA LYS A 191 16.48 -29.83 1.22
C LYS A 191 16.44 -28.86 0.04
N SER A 192 17.44 -27.98 -0.09
CA SER A 192 17.59 -27.08 -1.24
C SER A 192 17.71 -27.85 -2.56
N GLU A 193 18.50 -28.93 -2.60
CA GLU A 193 18.65 -29.75 -3.82
C GLU A 193 17.33 -30.34 -4.30
N ARG A 194 16.55 -30.93 -3.38
CA ARG A 194 15.22 -31.50 -3.69
C ARG A 194 14.24 -30.43 -4.19
N GLU A 195 14.22 -29.27 -3.54
CA GLU A 195 13.36 -28.15 -3.92
C GLU A 195 13.69 -27.63 -5.32
N ILE A 196 14.97 -27.40 -5.61
CA ILE A 196 15.43 -26.95 -6.92
C ILE A 196 15.22 -28.01 -8.01
N LEU A 197 15.38 -29.30 -7.73
CA LEU A 197 15.05 -30.37 -8.67
C LEU A 197 13.57 -30.31 -9.08
N SER A 198 12.67 -30.16 -8.11
CA SER A 198 11.22 -30.11 -8.37
C SER A 198 10.78 -28.90 -9.22
N LEU A 199 11.55 -27.80 -9.16
CA LEU A 199 11.28 -26.55 -9.85
C LEU A 199 12.10 -26.38 -11.14
N SER A 200 13.00 -27.32 -11.44
CA SER A 200 13.86 -27.28 -12.62
C SER A 200 13.15 -27.88 -13.84
N SER A 201 13.29 -27.22 -14.99
CA SER A 201 12.70 -27.68 -16.25
C SER A 201 13.77 -28.14 -17.24
N ASN A 202 13.36 -28.82 -18.30
CA ASN A 202 14.25 -29.19 -19.42
C ASN A 202 15.02 -27.98 -19.99
N GLN A 203 14.43 -26.78 -19.96
CA GLN A 203 15.11 -25.56 -20.38
C GLN A 203 16.31 -25.24 -19.47
N ILE A 204 16.17 -25.40 -18.16
CA ILE A 204 17.25 -25.20 -17.19
C ILE A 204 18.33 -26.26 -17.38
N TYR A 205 17.96 -27.54 -17.52
CA TYR A 205 18.92 -28.61 -17.74
C TYR A 205 19.72 -28.43 -19.04
N ASN A 206 19.09 -27.93 -20.11
CA ASN A 206 19.78 -27.61 -21.36
C ASN A 206 20.80 -26.46 -21.18
N LEU A 207 20.45 -25.42 -20.41
CA LEU A 207 21.37 -24.33 -20.11
C LEU A 207 22.54 -24.80 -19.25
N LEU A 208 22.26 -25.57 -18.20
CA LEU A 208 23.30 -26.16 -17.33
C LEU A 208 24.25 -27.04 -18.14
N ASN A 209 23.72 -27.95 -18.97
CA ASN A 209 24.54 -28.79 -19.85
C ASN A 209 25.37 -27.97 -20.84
N SER A 210 24.81 -26.91 -21.43
CA SER A 210 25.56 -26.01 -22.30
C SER A 210 26.71 -25.32 -21.56
N SER A 211 26.47 -24.84 -20.34
CA SER A 211 27.50 -24.19 -19.52
C SER A 211 28.57 -25.20 -19.05
N ILE A 212 28.18 -26.43 -18.70
CA ILE A 212 29.10 -27.54 -18.39
C ILE A 212 30.00 -27.84 -19.61
N ASP A 213 29.43 -27.96 -20.81
CA ASP A 213 30.18 -28.21 -22.05
C ASP A 213 31.12 -27.04 -22.40
N THR A 214 30.71 -25.80 -22.16
CA THR A 214 31.54 -24.61 -22.39
C THR A 214 32.72 -24.55 -21.42
N ILE A 215 32.47 -24.74 -20.12
CA ILE A 215 33.50 -24.72 -19.07
C ILE A 215 34.46 -25.90 -19.24
N GLY A 216 33.94 -27.10 -19.53
CA GLY A 216 34.75 -28.30 -19.76
C GLY A 216 35.64 -28.25 -21.01
N LYS A 217 35.43 -27.32 -21.94
CA LYS A 217 36.31 -27.12 -23.11
C LYS A 217 37.38 -26.04 -22.90
N ARG A 218 37.34 -25.31 -21.78
CA ARG A 218 38.26 -24.20 -21.51
C ARG A 218 39.56 -24.73 -20.92
N GLU A 219 40.68 -24.25 -21.44
CA GLU A 219 41.99 -24.48 -20.83
C GLU A 219 42.23 -23.44 -19.73
N TYR A 220 42.51 -23.90 -18.52
CA TYR A 220 42.76 -23.07 -17.34
C TYR A 220 44.27 -22.95 -17.08
N ASP A 221 44.95 -22.17 -17.93
CA ASP A 221 46.34 -21.77 -17.67
C ASP A 221 46.39 -20.53 -16.77
N ILE A 222 47.07 -20.65 -15.63
CA ILE A 222 47.17 -19.62 -14.59
C ILE A 222 47.83 -18.34 -15.15
N SER A 223 48.84 -18.46 -16.01
CA SER A 223 49.53 -17.30 -16.60
C SER A 223 48.60 -16.51 -17.52
N SER A 224 47.94 -17.20 -18.45
CA SER A 224 47.01 -16.56 -19.40
C SER A 224 45.82 -15.85 -18.72
N LEU A 225 45.31 -16.39 -17.61
CA LEU A 225 44.16 -15.82 -16.90
C LEU A 225 44.52 -14.66 -15.97
N VAL A 226 45.70 -14.72 -15.33
CA VAL A 226 46.27 -13.56 -14.60
C VAL A 226 46.52 -12.43 -15.60
N GLU A 227 47.05 -12.76 -16.78
CA GLU A 227 47.28 -11.81 -17.87
C GLU A 227 45.97 -11.18 -18.37
N GLU A 228 44.91 -11.96 -18.59
CA GLU A 228 43.61 -11.44 -19.04
C GLU A 228 43.00 -10.42 -18.05
N GLU A 229 43.04 -10.71 -16.75
CA GLU A 229 42.52 -9.83 -15.71
C GLU A 229 43.39 -8.58 -15.52
N VAL A 230 44.72 -8.73 -15.47
CA VAL A 230 45.65 -7.61 -15.35
C VAL A 230 45.55 -6.69 -16.57
N LYS A 231 45.44 -7.26 -17.77
CA LYS A 231 45.22 -6.52 -19.02
C LYS A 231 43.91 -5.74 -19.02
N ARG A 232 42.82 -6.32 -18.49
CA ARG A 232 41.53 -5.62 -18.37
C ARG A 232 41.63 -4.34 -17.55
N PHE A 233 42.27 -4.41 -16.38
CA PHE A 233 42.47 -3.25 -15.51
C PHE A 233 43.45 -2.24 -16.11
N ALA A 234 44.54 -2.71 -16.71
CA ALA A 234 45.48 -1.85 -17.41
C ALA A 234 44.82 -1.06 -18.53
N VAL A 235 43.99 -1.72 -19.37
CA VAL A 235 43.23 -1.05 -20.43
C VAL A 235 42.30 0.03 -19.88
N GLN A 236 41.62 -0.20 -18.75
CA GLN A 236 40.76 0.80 -18.10
C GLN A 236 41.54 2.01 -17.57
N ALA A 237 42.75 1.80 -17.04
CA ALA A 237 43.63 2.87 -16.60
C ALA A 237 44.18 3.65 -17.81
N THR A 238 44.48 3.00 -18.93
CA THR A 238 44.97 3.69 -20.14
C THR A 238 43.92 4.62 -20.78
N LEU A 239 42.63 4.42 -20.51
CA LEU A 239 41.57 5.30 -21.05
C LEU A 239 41.72 6.76 -20.59
N ASP A 240 42.28 7.00 -19.39
CA ASP A 240 42.44 8.36 -18.85
C ASP A 240 43.58 9.15 -19.51
N VAL A 241 44.43 8.45 -20.27
CA VAL A 241 45.58 9.01 -20.97
C VAL A 241 45.45 8.84 -22.49
N ALA A 242 44.36 8.23 -22.96
CA ALA A 242 44.06 7.99 -24.36
C ALA A 242 44.05 9.24 -25.25
N PRO A 243 43.57 10.42 -24.80
CA PRO A 243 43.60 11.64 -25.62
C PRO A 243 45.02 12.18 -25.86
N LEU A 244 46.02 11.72 -25.10
CA LEU A 244 47.37 12.27 -25.06
C LEU A 244 48.38 11.44 -25.88
N MET A 245 47.95 10.32 -26.47
CA MET A 245 48.82 9.31 -27.06
C MET A 245 48.30 8.81 -28.41
N ASP A 246 49.21 8.47 -29.32
CA ASP A 246 48.88 7.77 -30.57
C ASP A 246 48.68 6.26 -30.33
N SER A 247 48.28 5.52 -31.38
CA SER A 247 47.98 4.09 -31.24
C SER A 247 49.18 3.24 -30.79
N ASN A 248 50.42 3.65 -31.07
CA ASN A 248 51.61 2.90 -30.69
C ASN A 248 51.95 3.14 -29.22
N LEU A 249 51.93 4.42 -28.80
CA LEU A 249 52.11 4.82 -27.41
C LEU A 249 50.99 4.31 -26.51
N MET A 250 49.77 4.15 -27.03
CA MET A 250 48.66 3.54 -26.30
C MET A 250 48.86 2.06 -26.00
N ASN A 251 49.48 1.31 -26.91
CA ASN A 251 49.82 -0.09 -26.66
C ASN A 251 50.97 -0.18 -25.66
N ALA A 252 52.00 0.66 -25.82
CA ALA A 252 53.10 0.76 -24.86
C ALA A 252 52.61 1.15 -23.45
N ALA A 253 51.63 2.05 -23.34
CA ALA A 253 51.04 2.44 -22.06
C ALA A 253 50.22 1.30 -21.42
N ARG A 254 49.47 0.52 -22.22
CA ARG A 254 48.78 -0.69 -21.72
C ARG A 254 49.75 -1.73 -21.20
N ASP A 255 50.86 -1.97 -21.91
CA ASP A 255 51.86 -2.96 -21.52
C ASP A 255 52.63 -2.49 -20.27
N LEU A 256 52.98 -1.21 -20.20
CA LEU A 256 53.61 -0.59 -19.03
C LEU A 256 52.71 -0.65 -17.79
N PHE A 257 51.41 -0.37 -17.94
CA PHE A 257 50.45 -0.46 -16.83
C PHE A 257 50.22 -1.91 -16.37
N GLN A 258 50.25 -2.90 -17.29
CA GLN A 258 50.24 -4.32 -16.92
C GLN A 258 51.49 -4.69 -16.13
N LEU A 259 52.69 -4.25 -16.56
CA LEU A 259 53.94 -4.45 -15.85
C LEU A 259 53.90 -3.82 -14.44
N TRP A 260 53.35 -2.62 -14.30
CA TRP A 260 53.14 -2.00 -12.99
C TRP A 260 52.19 -2.82 -12.12
N LEU A 261 51.09 -3.34 -12.66
CA LEU A 261 50.20 -4.23 -11.90
C LEU A 261 50.89 -5.54 -11.50
N TYR A 262 51.67 -6.18 -12.36
CA TYR A 262 52.44 -7.38 -12.02
C TYR A 262 53.45 -7.13 -10.90
N ARG A 263 54.17 -6.00 -10.94
CA ARG A 263 55.06 -5.59 -9.84
C ARG A 263 54.29 -5.29 -8.56
N SER A 264 53.13 -4.64 -8.66
CA SER A 264 52.29 -4.34 -7.49
C SER A 264 51.79 -5.61 -6.79
N LEU A 265 51.66 -6.72 -7.51
CA LEU A 265 51.28 -8.03 -6.98
C LEU A 265 52.49 -8.87 -6.53
N GLY A 266 53.71 -8.34 -6.63
CA GLY A 266 54.95 -9.06 -6.31
C GLY A 266 55.26 -10.24 -7.23
N LEU A 267 54.70 -10.24 -8.45
CA LEU A 267 54.91 -11.30 -9.45
C LEU A 267 56.18 -11.08 -10.29
N VAL A 268 56.68 -9.84 -10.32
CA VAL A 268 57.92 -9.43 -11.00
C VAL A 268 58.70 -8.51 -10.06
N GLU A 269 60.00 -8.73 -9.92
CA GLU A 269 60.87 -7.98 -8.98
C GLU A 269 61.15 -6.55 -9.49
N GLU A 270 61.41 -6.38 -10.78
CA GLU A 270 61.77 -5.11 -11.40
C GLU A 270 61.00 -4.85 -12.69
N VAL A 271 60.42 -3.66 -12.82
CA VAL A 271 59.76 -3.19 -14.05
C VAL A 271 60.11 -1.72 -14.31
N PRO A 272 60.09 -1.27 -15.59
CA PRO A 272 60.43 0.10 -15.96
C PRO A 272 59.51 1.13 -15.28
N HIS A 273 60.11 2.23 -14.82
CA HIS A 273 59.43 3.45 -14.37
C HIS A 273 58.26 3.25 -13.38
N TYR A 274 58.37 2.29 -12.45
CA TYR A 274 57.30 1.99 -11.50
C TYR A 274 56.95 3.17 -10.57
N PRO A 275 55.67 3.56 -10.43
CA PRO A 275 55.25 4.64 -9.55
C PRO A 275 55.39 4.26 -8.07
N ALA A 276 55.99 5.13 -7.26
CA ALA A 276 56.18 4.91 -5.82
C ALA A 276 54.85 4.93 -5.04
N GLU A 277 53.80 5.51 -5.63
CA GLU A 277 52.46 5.65 -5.07
C GLU A 277 51.70 4.32 -5.02
N ILE A 278 52.09 3.32 -5.83
CA ILE A 278 51.44 2.00 -5.86
C ILE A 278 52.18 1.05 -4.91
N SER A 279 51.54 0.69 -3.80
CA SER A 279 52.10 -0.26 -2.82
C SER A 279 52.22 -1.67 -3.39
N VAL A 280 53.34 -2.34 -3.12
CA VAL A 280 53.55 -3.75 -3.49
C VAL A 280 52.94 -4.67 -2.42
N LYS A 281 52.09 -5.60 -2.85
CA LYS A 281 51.53 -6.69 -2.03
C LYS A 281 51.88 -8.02 -2.68
N THR A 282 52.72 -8.82 -2.03
CA THR A 282 53.20 -10.09 -2.59
C THR A 282 52.09 -11.14 -2.61
N LEU A 283 51.72 -11.61 -3.80
CA LEU A 283 50.81 -12.73 -4.02
C LEU A 283 51.61 -13.96 -4.46
N SER A 284 51.42 -15.11 -3.81
CA SER A 284 52.11 -16.34 -4.20
C SER A 284 51.33 -17.06 -5.32
N ILE A 285 51.69 -16.80 -6.58
CA ILE A 285 51.14 -17.49 -7.74
C ILE A 285 52.20 -18.44 -8.30
N LYS A 286 51.99 -19.76 -8.15
CA LYS A 286 52.89 -20.77 -8.72
C LYS A 286 52.62 -20.95 -10.22
N GLY A 287 53.66 -20.87 -11.05
CA GLY A 287 53.58 -21.12 -12.50
C GLY A 287 53.25 -19.90 -13.36
N PHE A 288 53.35 -18.68 -12.82
CA PHE A 288 53.24 -17.44 -13.59
C PHE A 288 54.48 -17.20 -14.47
N ASN A 289 54.28 -16.96 -15.76
CA ASN A 289 55.32 -16.55 -16.71
C ASN A 289 54.97 -15.18 -17.30
N LEU A 290 55.93 -14.26 -17.30
CA LEU A 290 55.76 -12.94 -17.90
C LEU A 290 55.85 -13.03 -19.44
N SER A 291 54.79 -12.63 -20.14
CA SER A 291 54.70 -12.61 -21.61
C SER A 291 55.15 -11.28 -22.24
N LEU A 292 55.24 -10.20 -21.45
CA LEU A 292 55.50 -8.84 -21.92
C LEU A 292 57.00 -8.49 -21.94
N PRO A 293 57.48 -7.74 -22.95
CA PRO A 293 58.86 -7.26 -23.00
C PRO A 293 59.11 -6.18 -21.93
N LEU A 294 60.19 -6.36 -21.16
CA LEU A 294 60.67 -5.39 -20.18
C LEU A 294 61.41 -4.21 -20.81
N ASP A 295 61.90 -4.39 -22.04
CA ASP A 295 62.69 -3.39 -22.76
C ASP A 295 61.92 -2.90 -23.99
N ASN A 296 61.26 -1.76 -23.85
CA ASN A 296 60.51 -1.09 -24.93
C ASN A 296 60.86 0.41 -24.92
N PRO A 297 61.45 0.95 -26.02
CA PRO A 297 61.89 2.34 -26.08
C PRO A 297 60.74 3.37 -25.95
N ASP A 298 59.48 2.95 -26.18
CA ASP A 298 58.33 3.84 -26.06
C ASP A 298 57.83 3.99 -24.61
N TYR A 299 58.28 3.18 -23.65
CA TYR A 299 57.89 3.32 -22.23
C TYR A 299 58.37 4.63 -21.61
N GLU A 300 59.58 5.10 -21.98
CA GLU A 300 60.12 6.37 -21.49
C GLU A 300 59.26 7.55 -21.95
N ARG A 301 58.79 7.52 -23.21
CA ARG A 301 57.89 8.52 -23.79
C ARG A 301 56.52 8.52 -23.13
N VAL A 302 55.97 7.35 -22.82
CA VAL A 302 54.71 7.23 -22.07
C VAL A 302 54.83 7.91 -20.71
N VAL A 303 55.93 7.70 -20.00
CA VAL A 303 56.17 8.28 -18.66
C VAL A 303 56.40 9.79 -18.74
N GLU A 304 57.09 10.29 -19.77
CA GLU A 304 57.25 11.72 -20.01
C GLU A 304 55.88 12.41 -20.21
N ILE A 305 55.00 11.81 -21.00
CA ILE A 305 53.62 12.31 -21.22
C ILE A 305 52.82 12.32 -19.91
N LEU A 306 52.94 11.28 -19.08
CA LEU A 306 52.28 11.20 -17.77
C LEU A 306 52.81 12.27 -16.79
N ASN A 307 54.12 12.50 -16.78
CA ASN A 307 54.75 13.50 -15.92
C ASN A 307 54.37 14.93 -16.30
N ASN A 308 54.16 15.19 -17.60
CA ASN A 308 53.71 16.47 -18.12
C ASN A 308 52.20 16.70 -17.93
N ASN A 309 51.42 15.66 -17.57
CA ASN A 309 49.96 15.72 -17.40
C ASN A 309 49.52 15.13 -16.06
N LEU A 310 49.73 15.89 -14.97
CA LEU A 310 49.56 15.45 -13.58
C LEU A 310 48.16 14.91 -13.25
N ASP A 311 47.08 15.50 -13.76
CA ASP A 311 45.70 15.06 -13.49
C ASP A 311 45.39 13.67 -14.09
N SER A 312 45.78 13.43 -15.34
CA SER A 312 45.61 12.13 -16.00
C SER A 312 46.52 11.05 -15.38
N ARG A 313 47.72 11.43 -14.94
CA ARG A 313 48.62 10.54 -14.18
C ARG A 313 48.01 10.13 -12.85
N LEU A 314 47.49 11.06 -12.06
CA LEU A 314 46.85 10.77 -10.77
C LEU A 314 45.67 9.81 -10.93
N LYS A 315 44.75 10.08 -11.85
CA LYS A 315 43.60 9.20 -12.13
C LYS A 315 44.00 7.79 -12.56
N SER A 316 45.00 7.68 -13.43
CA SER A 316 45.51 6.39 -13.88
C SER A 316 46.15 5.62 -12.71
N ILE A 317 46.96 6.29 -11.88
CA ILE A 317 47.60 5.67 -10.71
C ILE A 317 46.56 5.23 -9.67
N GLU A 318 45.54 6.05 -9.38
CA GLU A 318 44.45 5.68 -8.46
C GLU A 318 43.70 4.42 -8.94
N LYS A 319 43.38 4.36 -10.24
CA LYS A 319 42.75 3.16 -10.83
C LYS A 319 43.63 1.92 -10.74
N LEU A 320 44.94 2.06 -11.00
CA LEU A 320 45.89 0.95 -10.88
C LEU A 320 46.07 0.51 -9.42
N GLN A 321 46.02 1.44 -8.47
CA GLN A 321 46.06 1.13 -7.04
C GLN A 321 44.79 0.40 -6.59
N MET A 322 43.60 0.82 -7.02
CA MET A 322 42.36 0.10 -6.77
C MET A 322 42.37 -1.29 -7.42
N ALA A 323 42.84 -1.40 -8.67
CA ALA A 323 42.98 -2.66 -9.37
C ALA A 323 43.94 -3.61 -8.64
N SER A 324 45.10 -3.12 -8.18
CA SER A 324 46.05 -3.87 -7.37
C SER A 324 45.41 -4.39 -6.07
N GLN A 325 44.62 -3.56 -5.37
CA GLN A 325 43.88 -3.99 -4.19
C GLN A 325 42.88 -5.11 -4.50
N VAL A 326 42.07 -4.95 -5.56
CA VAL A 326 41.09 -5.96 -5.99
C VAL A 326 41.77 -7.27 -6.39
N LEU A 327 42.87 -7.19 -7.17
CA LEU A 327 43.64 -8.34 -7.61
C LEU A 327 44.34 -9.05 -6.43
N SER A 328 44.80 -8.31 -5.42
CA SER A 328 45.49 -8.86 -4.25
C SER A 328 44.61 -9.73 -3.33
N ILE A 329 43.29 -9.61 -3.43
CA ILE A 329 42.32 -10.38 -2.63
C ILE A 329 41.84 -11.62 -3.39
N ARG A 330 42.15 -11.74 -4.69
CA ARG A 330 41.70 -12.86 -5.54
C ARG A 330 42.58 -14.10 -5.36
N GLN A 331 41.94 -15.27 -5.40
CA GLN A 331 42.63 -16.55 -5.43
C GLN A 331 42.83 -17.01 -6.87
N PHE A 332 44.03 -16.79 -7.43
CA PHE A 332 44.41 -17.30 -8.75
C PHE A 332 44.87 -18.76 -8.66
N THR A 333 43.96 -19.65 -8.30
CA THR A 333 44.15 -21.10 -8.36
C THR A 333 43.27 -21.69 -9.45
N PRO A 334 43.65 -22.82 -10.08
CA PRO A 334 42.78 -23.49 -11.06
C PRO A 334 41.37 -23.75 -10.52
N VAL A 335 41.26 -24.15 -9.25
CA VAL A 335 39.97 -24.40 -8.59
C VAL A 335 39.14 -23.12 -8.44
N GLY A 336 39.72 -22.04 -7.91
CA GLY A 336 39.00 -20.78 -7.72
C GLY A 336 38.58 -20.10 -9.04
N LEU A 337 39.32 -20.35 -10.12
CA LEU A 337 38.98 -19.84 -11.45
C LEU A 337 37.82 -20.62 -12.09
N ILE A 338 37.81 -21.95 -11.95
CA ILE A 338 36.71 -22.79 -12.41
C ILE A 338 35.44 -22.49 -11.58
N GLU A 339 35.57 -22.37 -10.26
CA GLU A 339 34.45 -22.00 -9.36
C GLU A 339 33.82 -20.65 -9.75
N ARG A 340 34.65 -19.66 -10.11
CA ARG A 340 34.18 -18.36 -10.59
C ARG A 340 33.42 -18.48 -11.91
N ASP A 341 33.97 -19.21 -12.88
CA ASP A 341 33.33 -19.39 -14.19
C ASP A 341 31.99 -20.13 -14.04
N ILE A 342 31.92 -21.14 -13.16
CA ILE A 342 30.66 -21.79 -12.77
C ILE A 342 29.70 -20.75 -12.18
N GLY A 343 30.16 -19.93 -11.22
CA GLY A 343 29.33 -18.89 -10.61
C GLY A 343 28.80 -17.86 -11.60
N ASP A 344 29.60 -17.45 -12.59
CA ASP A 344 29.20 -16.49 -13.61
C ASP A 344 28.21 -17.08 -14.62
N GLU A 345 28.34 -18.37 -14.96
CA GLU A 345 27.34 -19.08 -15.77
C GLU A 345 26.03 -19.29 -15.01
N VAL A 346 26.09 -19.70 -13.73
CA VAL A 346 24.90 -19.86 -12.89
C VAL A 346 24.13 -18.54 -12.77
N LYS A 347 24.82 -17.40 -12.58
CA LYS A 347 24.18 -16.07 -12.55
C LYS A 347 23.37 -15.74 -13.82
N LYS A 348 23.72 -16.31 -14.97
CA LYS A 348 22.94 -16.15 -16.23
C LYS A 348 21.69 -17.02 -16.25
N ILE A 349 21.68 -18.13 -15.51
CA ILE A 349 20.58 -19.10 -15.44
C ILE A 349 19.51 -18.68 -14.41
N ILE A 350 19.91 -18.06 -13.28
CA ILE A 350 18.99 -17.62 -12.22
C ILE A 350 17.81 -16.74 -12.73
N PRO A 351 18.02 -15.75 -13.63
CA PRO A 351 16.90 -14.98 -14.19
C PRO A 351 15.89 -15.84 -14.96
N VAL A 352 16.34 -16.90 -15.64
CA VAL A 352 15.47 -17.83 -16.37
C VAL A 352 14.60 -18.61 -15.38
N GLN A 353 15.18 -19.08 -14.27
CA GLN A 353 14.43 -19.73 -13.18
C GLN A 353 13.37 -18.79 -12.59
N ALA A 354 13.70 -17.53 -12.35
CA ALA A 354 12.74 -16.53 -11.87
C ALA A 354 11.60 -16.30 -12.88
N GLY A 355 11.89 -16.33 -14.19
CA GLY A 355 10.87 -16.26 -15.25
C GLY A 355 9.89 -17.44 -15.21
N ILE A 356 10.38 -18.66 -14.98
CA ILE A 356 9.55 -19.86 -14.83
C ILE A 356 8.62 -19.74 -13.61
N LEU A 357 9.13 -19.27 -12.46
CA LEU A 357 8.33 -19.04 -11.26
C LEU A 357 7.23 -17.98 -11.48
N GLY A 358 7.51 -16.94 -12.27
CA GLY A 358 6.50 -15.96 -12.66
C GLY A 358 5.36 -16.56 -13.49
N GLN A 359 5.68 -17.48 -14.42
CA GLN A 359 4.68 -18.22 -15.18
C GLN A 359 3.89 -19.18 -14.29
N LEU A 360 4.57 -19.86 -13.37
CA LEU A 360 3.98 -20.75 -12.38
C LEU A 360 2.94 -20.02 -11.53
N ARG A 361 3.27 -18.83 -11.00
CA ARG A 361 2.31 -17.97 -10.29
C ARG A 361 1.06 -17.68 -11.12
N ASN A 362 1.24 -17.29 -12.38
CA ASN A 362 0.12 -16.94 -13.25
C ASN A 362 -0.74 -18.15 -13.63
N SER A 363 -0.17 -19.35 -13.69
CA SER A 363 -0.94 -20.60 -13.85
C SER A 363 -1.70 -20.94 -12.58
N LEU A 364 -1.03 -20.94 -11.43
CA LEU A 364 -1.62 -21.21 -10.11
C LEU A 364 -2.77 -20.24 -9.81
N SER A 365 -2.59 -18.93 -10.04
CA SER A 365 -3.66 -17.95 -9.84
C SER A 365 -4.90 -18.22 -10.70
N ARG A 366 -4.75 -18.76 -11.91
CA ARG A 366 -5.89 -19.13 -12.77
C ARG A 366 -6.62 -20.35 -12.24
N GLU A 367 -5.89 -21.34 -11.74
CA GLU A 367 -6.46 -22.56 -11.15
C GLU A 367 -7.14 -22.30 -9.80
N ILE A 368 -6.54 -21.46 -8.95
CA ILE A 368 -7.14 -21.02 -7.69
C ILE A 368 -8.50 -20.35 -7.95
N VAL A 369 -8.58 -19.50 -8.97
CA VAL A 369 -9.83 -18.83 -9.36
C VAL A 369 -10.86 -19.82 -9.88
N SER A 370 -10.49 -20.75 -10.77
CA SER A 370 -11.44 -21.72 -11.34
C SER A 370 -12.02 -22.66 -10.29
N VAL A 371 -11.23 -23.05 -9.29
CA VAL A 371 -11.67 -23.89 -8.17
C VAL A 371 -12.67 -23.16 -7.26
N SER A 372 -12.62 -21.84 -7.19
CA SER A 372 -13.46 -21.03 -6.30
C SER A 372 -14.82 -20.64 -6.89
N GLU A 373 -15.07 -20.87 -8.18
CA GLU A 373 -16.30 -20.42 -8.85
C GLU A 373 -17.54 -21.00 -8.16
N LYS A 374 -18.22 -20.16 -7.37
CA LYS A 374 -19.50 -20.50 -6.73
C LYS A 374 -20.57 -20.71 -7.81
N GLY A 375 -21.50 -21.63 -7.56
CA GLY A 375 -22.58 -22.00 -8.48
C GLY A 375 -23.33 -20.80 -9.06
N VAL A 376 -23.79 -20.94 -10.31
CA VAL A 376 -24.47 -19.88 -11.06
C VAL A 376 -25.70 -19.38 -10.30
N ASN A 377 -25.70 -18.12 -9.88
CA ASN A 377 -26.89 -17.48 -9.32
C ASN A 377 -27.95 -17.32 -10.43
N LEU A 378 -28.98 -18.16 -10.43
CA LEU A 378 -30.03 -18.18 -11.47
C LEU A 378 -31.14 -17.13 -11.24
N TRP A 379 -31.09 -16.34 -10.17
CA TRP A 379 -32.16 -15.37 -9.88
C TRP A 379 -32.29 -14.24 -10.91
N TRP A 380 -31.27 -14.00 -11.76
CA TRP A 380 -31.40 -13.08 -12.90
C TRP A 380 -32.45 -13.53 -13.93
N LEU A 381 -32.81 -14.82 -13.96
CA LEU A 381 -33.87 -15.33 -14.83
C LEU A 381 -35.24 -14.70 -14.54
N ARG A 382 -35.43 -14.06 -13.37
CA ARG A 382 -36.65 -13.31 -13.05
C ARG A 382 -36.97 -12.21 -14.07
N PHE A 383 -35.95 -11.57 -14.66
CA PHE A 383 -36.17 -10.55 -15.69
C PHE A 383 -36.69 -11.13 -16.99
N VAL A 384 -36.18 -12.32 -17.38
CA VAL A 384 -36.72 -13.08 -18.50
C VAL A 384 -38.18 -13.46 -18.21
N GLY A 385 -38.47 -13.88 -16.98
CA GLY A 385 -39.83 -14.11 -16.48
C GLY A 385 -40.73 -12.88 -16.60
N TYR A 386 -40.26 -11.69 -16.24
CA TYR A 386 -41.03 -10.45 -16.40
C TYR A 386 -41.31 -10.14 -17.87
N ILE A 387 -40.34 -10.32 -18.77
CA ILE A 387 -40.56 -10.08 -20.21
C ILE A 387 -41.63 -11.04 -20.74
N ILE A 388 -41.57 -12.33 -20.38
CA ILE A 388 -42.56 -13.32 -20.78
C ILE A 388 -43.95 -12.95 -20.25
N LEU A 389 -44.05 -12.60 -18.96
CA LEU A 389 -45.31 -12.17 -18.35
C LEU A 389 -45.84 -10.86 -18.97
N ALA A 390 -44.97 -9.93 -19.37
CA ALA A 390 -45.34 -8.72 -20.10
C ALA A 390 -45.97 -9.06 -21.45
N LEU A 391 -45.37 -9.99 -22.19
CA LEU A 391 -45.90 -10.47 -23.47
C LEU A 391 -47.26 -11.16 -23.29
N ILE A 392 -47.41 -12.01 -22.26
CA ILE A 392 -48.70 -12.64 -21.94
C ILE A 392 -49.76 -11.58 -21.59
N ALA A 393 -49.43 -10.60 -20.76
CA ALA A 393 -50.35 -9.52 -20.39
C ALA A 393 -50.71 -8.61 -21.58
N PHE A 394 -49.82 -8.47 -22.57
CA PHE A 394 -50.04 -7.63 -23.74
C PHE A 394 -50.83 -8.35 -24.85
N PHE A 395 -50.59 -9.64 -25.06
CA PHE A 395 -51.17 -10.41 -26.17
C PHE A 395 -52.34 -11.33 -25.78
N LEU A 396 -52.32 -11.94 -24.58
CA LEU A 396 -53.35 -12.91 -24.15
C LEU A 396 -54.34 -12.35 -23.13
N LEU A 397 -53.92 -11.45 -22.25
CA LEU A 397 -54.75 -10.93 -21.14
C LEU A 397 -54.80 -9.40 -21.11
N PRO A 398 -55.47 -8.75 -22.09
CA PRO A 398 -55.49 -7.28 -22.22
C PRO A 398 -56.04 -6.55 -20.99
N ALA A 399 -56.87 -7.22 -20.18
CA ALA A 399 -57.37 -6.69 -18.90
C ALA A 399 -56.24 -6.41 -17.87
N LEU A 400 -55.14 -7.19 -17.91
CA LEU A 400 -53.99 -7.05 -17.00
C LEU A 400 -52.97 -6.01 -17.48
N ARG A 401 -53.02 -5.59 -18.75
CA ARG A 401 -52.10 -4.60 -19.34
C ARG A 401 -51.98 -3.33 -18.49
N LYS A 402 -53.09 -2.85 -17.93
CA LYS A 402 -53.15 -1.61 -17.12
C LYS A 402 -52.60 -1.76 -15.70
N TYR A 403 -52.33 -2.99 -15.26
CA TYR A 403 -51.80 -3.31 -13.93
C TYR A 403 -50.37 -3.87 -13.98
N TRP A 404 -49.90 -4.30 -15.14
CA TRP A 404 -48.61 -4.97 -15.35
C TRP A 404 -47.43 -4.27 -14.66
N LEU A 405 -47.22 -2.98 -14.94
CA LEU A 405 -46.13 -2.21 -14.32
C LEU A 405 -46.21 -2.22 -12.78
N GLY A 406 -47.42 -2.12 -12.23
CA GLY A 406 -47.63 -2.19 -10.79
C GLY A 406 -47.36 -3.57 -10.21
N ILE A 407 -47.70 -4.64 -10.93
CA ILE A 407 -47.43 -6.03 -10.53
C ILE A 407 -45.92 -6.27 -10.47
N VAL A 408 -45.18 -5.86 -11.50
CA VAL A 408 -43.70 -6.00 -11.53
C VAL A 408 -43.06 -5.25 -10.36
N ILE A 409 -43.43 -3.98 -10.15
CA ILE A 409 -42.87 -3.19 -9.04
C ILE A 409 -43.24 -3.81 -7.68
N THR A 410 -44.45 -4.35 -7.53
CA THR A 410 -44.86 -5.02 -6.28
C THR A 410 -44.05 -6.29 -6.03
N PHE A 411 -43.83 -7.10 -7.07
CA PHE A 411 -43.01 -8.30 -6.97
C PHE A 411 -41.54 -7.95 -6.67
N GLU A 412 -41.01 -6.89 -7.29
CA GLU A 412 -39.66 -6.39 -6.99
C GLU A 412 -39.51 -5.88 -5.57
N ILE A 413 -40.50 -5.13 -5.04
CA ILE A 413 -40.52 -4.73 -3.63
C ILE A 413 -40.54 -5.98 -2.74
N PHE A 414 -41.36 -6.98 -3.05
CA PHE A 414 -41.43 -8.22 -2.26
C PHE A 414 -40.11 -9.01 -2.29
N TYR A 415 -39.53 -9.22 -3.48
CA TYR A 415 -38.27 -9.93 -3.64
C TYR A 415 -37.12 -9.21 -2.91
N MET A 416 -37.01 -7.89 -3.08
CA MET A 416 -35.98 -7.07 -2.44
C MET A 416 -36.07 -7.13 -0.92
N LEU A 417 -37.29 -7.11 -0.35
CA LEU A 417 -37.48 -7.08 1.10
C LEU A 417 -37.35 -8.47 1.73
N PHE A 418 -37.85 -9.54 1.09
CA PHE A 418 -37.99 -10.85 1.76
C PHE A 418 -37.07 -11.95 1.23
N LEU A 419 -36.60 -11.86 -0.01
CA LEU A 419 -35.89 -12.96 -0.68
C LEU A 419 -34.40 -12.67 -0.87
N THR A 420 -33.95 -11.44 -0.62
CA THR A 420 -32.59 -11.02 -0.96
C THR A 420 -31.96 -10.14 0.09
N ASP A 421 -30.66 -10.32 0.29
CA ASP A 421 -29.83 -9.32 0.96
C ASP A 421 -29.25 -8.36 -0.09
N VAL A 422 -29.92 -7.22 -0.25
CA VAL A 422 -29.56 -6.18 -1.21
C VAL A 422 -28.15 -5.65 -0.99
N THR A 423 -27.61 -5.75 0.23
CA THR A 423 -26.27 -5.23 0.54
C THR A 423 -25.14 -6.19 0.17
N ARG A 424 -25.43 -7.49 0.06
CA ARG A 424 -24.44 -8.53 -0.29
C ARG A 424 -24.46 -8.89 -1.77
N ASN A 425 -25.62 -8.84 -2.44
CA ASN A 425 -25.69 -9.14 -3.87
C ASN A 425 -25.38 -7.90 -4.73
N LEU A 426 -24.14 -7.79 -5.24
CA LEU A 426 -23.70 -6.66 -6.08
C LEU A 426 -24.57 -6.42 -7.31
N PHE A 427 -25.08 -7.50 -7.95
CA PHE A 427 -25.94 -7.35 -9.12
C PHE A 427 -27.24 -6.63 -8.74
N ASP A 428 -27.86 -7.03 -7.63
CA ASP A 428 -29.11 -6.42 -7.17
C ASP A 428 -28.86 -5.01 -6.62
N LEU A 429 -27.79 -4.79 -5.85
CA LEU A 429 -27.41 -3.47 -5.36
C LEU A 429 -27.19 -2.47 -6.51
N SER A 430 -26.43 -2.86 -7.53
CA SER A 430 -26.14 -2.01 -8.69
C SER A 430 -27.41 -1.75 -9.51
N LEU A 431 -28.23 -2.77 -9.75
CA LEU A 431 -29.50 -2.63 -10.45
C LEU A 431 -30.43 -1.65 -9.73
N TYR A 432 -30.62 -1.82 -8.42
CA TYR A 432 -31.49 -0.95 -7.64
C TYR A 432 -30.91 0.46 -7.52
N SER A 433 -29.59 0.62 -7.48
CA SER A 433 -28.94 1.95 -7.50
C SER A 433 -29.15 2.67 -8.84
N ILE A 434 -29.08 1.94 -9.96
CA ILE A 434 -29.28 2.50 -11.31
C ILE A 434 -30.75 2.82 -11.60
N ILE A 435 -31.69 2.08 -11.02
CA ILE A 435 -33.13 2.22 -11.34
C ILE A 435 -33.88 3.00 -10.26
N VAL A 436 -33.82 2.56 -9.00
CA VAL A 436 -34.68 3.05 -7.92
C VAL A 436 -34.37 4.52 -7.59
N LEU A 437 -33.09 4.85 -7.43
CA LEU A 437 -32.66 6.21 -7.07
C LEU A 437 -33.00 7.24 -8.17
N PRO A 438 -32.70 7.00 -9.47
CA PRO A 438 -33.10 7.93 -10.53
C PRO A 438 -34.61 8.05 -10.70
N VAL A 439 -35.36 6.95 -10.56
CA VAL A 439 -36.84 7.00 -10.61
C VAL A 439 -37.38 7.87 -9.47
N PHE A 440 -36.90 7.68 -8.25
CA PHE A 440 -37.29 8.51 -7.11
C PHE A 440 -36.90 9.98 -7.31
N ALA A 441 -35.67 10.25 -7.74
CA ALA A 441 -35.19 11.61 -8.03
C ALA A 441 -36.04 12.28 -9.11
N PHE A 442 -36.39 11.56 -10.19
CA PHE A 442 -37.26 12.07 -11.24
C PHE A 442 -38.66 12.40 -10.71
N ILE A 443 -39.24 11.56 -9.85
CA ILE A 443 -40.54 11.81 -9.22
C ILE A 443 -40.48 13.06 -8.31
N LEU A 444 -39.40 13.23 -7.56
CA LEU A 444 -39.14 14.38 -6.71
C LEU A 444 -39.01 15.67 -7.53
N ILE A 445 -38.16 15.66 -8.56
CA ILE A 445 -37.96 16.78 -9.49
C ILE A 445 -39.29 17.18 -10.14
N MET A 446 -40.05 16.21 -10.65
CA MET A 446 -41.36 16.44 -11.24
C MET A 446 -42.37 17.00 -10.22
N ALA A 447 -42.29 16.60 -8.95
CA ALA A 447 -43.12 17.17 -7.89
C ALA A 447 -42.76 18.63 -7.60
N VAL A 448 -41.47 18.97 -7.55
CA VAL A 448 -41.00 20.35 -7.34
C VAL A 448 -41.38 21.24 -8.52
N PHE A 449 -41.15 20.81 -9.76
CA PHE A 449 -41.54 21.58 -10.94
C PHE A 449 -43.05 21.80 -11.05
N SER A 450 -43.85 20.88 -10.50
CA SER A 450 -45.31 21.05 -10.48
C SER A 450 -45.77 22.22 -9.59
N ILE A 451 -44.93 22.74 -8.69
CA ILE A 451 -45.22 23.94 -7.86
C ILE A 451 -45.40 25.18 -8.74
N PHE A 452 -44.60 25.27 -9.81
CA PHE A 452 -44.55 26.45 -10.68
C PHE A 452 -45.65 26.47 -11.75
N LYS A 453 -46.44 25.39 -11.89
CA LYS A 453 -47.56 25.33 -12.84
C LYS A 453 -48.78 26.12 -12.30
N LYS A 454 -49.23 27.12 -13.05
CA LYS A 454 -50.50 27.83 -12.78
C LYS A 454 -51.69 26.86 -12.89
N GLY A 455 -52.55 26.82 -11.86
CA GLY A 455 -53.81 26.06 -11.87
C GLY A 455 -53.85 24.75 -11.07
N GLY A 456 -52.78 24.37 -10.35
CA GLY A 456 -52.75 23.16 -9.50
C GLY A 456 -53.45 23.33 -8.14
N LYS A 457 -54.12 22.28 -7.63
CA LYS A 457 -54.62 22.24 -6.24
C LYS A 457 -53.43 22.21 -5.28
N LYS A 458 -53.09 23.36 -4.68
CA LYS A 458 -51.93 23.54 -3.80
C LYS A 458 -51.86 22.52 -2.64
N SER A 459 -52.99 22.13 -2.05
CA SER A 459 -53.02 21.21 -0.90
C SER A 459 -52.54 19.79 -1.21
N LEU A 460 -52.95 19.21 -2.35
CA LEU A 460 -52.47 17.88 -2.79
C LEU A 460 -50.97 17.91 -3.09
N LEU A 461 -50.51 19.01 -3.68
CA LEU A 461 -49.10 19.18 -4.00
C LEU A 461 -48.25 19.22 -2.72
N VAL A 462 -48.71 19.90 -1.67
CA VAL A 462 -48.06 19.91 -0.36
C VAL A 462 -47.96 18.51 0.24
N ILE A 463 -49.05 17.71 0.22
CA ILE A 463 -49.04 16.33 0.71
C ILE A 463 -48.02 15.48 -0.07
N LYS A 464 -47.98 15.61 -1.40
CA LYS A 464 -47.02 14.91 -2.26
C LYS A 464 -45.57 15.26 -1.93
N LEU A 465 -45.26 16.54 -1.77
CA LEU A 465 -43.91 17.00 -1.42
C LEU A 465 -43.51 16.54 -0.03
N LEU A 466 -44.43 16.60 0.94
CA LEU A 466 -44.17 16.18 2.31
C LEU A 466 -43.91 14.67 2.39
N LEU A 467 -44.65 13.85 1.64
CA LEU A 467 -44.39 12.41 1.52
C LEU A 467 -43.01 12.15 0.91
N LEU A 468 -42.65 12.83 -0.18
CA LEU A 468 -41.35 12.63 -0.84
C LEU A 468 -40.19 13.13 0.03
N ALA A 469 -40.36 14.24 0.75
CA ALA A 469 -39.36 14.78 1.67
C ALA A 469 -39.13 13.84 2.86
N THR A 470 -40.19 13.30 3.45
CA THR A 470 -40.08 12.33 4.55
C THR A 470 -39.42 11.03 4.09
N ILE A 471 -39.76 10.51 2.90
CA ILE A 471 -39.06 9.37 2.29
C ILE A 471 -37.58 9.68 2.04
N ALA A 472 -37.23 10.88 1.58
CA ALA A 472 -35.84 11.28 1.32
C ALA A 472 -34.99 11.42 2.59
N ILE A 473 -35.59 11.87 3.70
CA ILE A 473 -34.89 12.05 4.98
C ILE A 473 -34.73 10.71 5.73
N PHE A 474 -35.65 9.76 5.53
CA PHE A 474 -35.70 8.49 6.24
C PHE A 474 -34.35 7.74 6.37
N PRO A 475 -33.52 7.57 5.31
CA PRO A 475 -32.25 6.84 5.41
C PRO A 475 -31.23 7.49 6.35
N PHE A 476 -31.34 8.80 6.61
CA PHE A 476 -30.38 9.58 7.39
C PHE A 476 -30.75 9.70 8.87
N LEU A 477 -31.93 9.20 9.26
CA LEU A 477 -32.38 9.23 10.64
C LEU A 477 -31.53 8.32 11.53
N LYS A 478 -31.41 8.70 12.81
CA LYS A 478 -30.86 7.83 13.84
C LYS A 478 -31.86 6.69 14.09
N LEU A 479 -31.38 5.46 14.03
CA LEU A 479 -32.21 4.28 14.29
C LEU A 479 -32.39 4.05 15.80
N TYR A 480 -31.31 4.26 16.57
CA TYR A 480 -31.27 4.13 18.02
C TYR A 480 -31.01 5.50 18.69
N ASN A 481 -31.34 5.62 19.97
CA ASN A 481 -30.99 6.80 20.76
C ASN A 481 -29.50 6.77 21.10
N ASP A 482 -29.08 5.76 21.87
CA ASP A 482 -27.69 5.45 22.20
C ASP A 482 -27.52 3.92 22.22
N VAL A 483 -26.35 3.46 21.79
CA VAL A 483 -25.99 2.03 21.73
C VAL A 483 -24.65 1.88 22.45
N PRO A 484 -24.62 1.76 23.78
CA PRO A 484 -23.36 1.69 24.52
C PRO A 484 -22.48 0.51 24.09
N GLU A 485 -23.07 -0.58 23.59
CA GLU A 485 -22.39 -1.80 23.15
C GLU A 485 -21.50 -1.61 21.91
N ILE A 486 -21.63 -0.46 21.22
CA ILE A 486 -20.74 -0.04 20.12
C ILE A 486 -19.81 1.10 20.54
N SER A 487 -19.56 1.24 21.85
CA SER A 487 -18.43 2.02 22.37
C SER A 487 -17.13 1.22 22.24
N MET A 488 -15.99 1.91 22.13
CA MET A 488 -14.74 1.24 21.79
C MET A 488 -14.30 0.29 22.90
N ASP A 489 -14.56 0.69 24.15
CA ASP A 489 -14.28 -0.08 25.36
C ASP A 489 -15.19 -1.31 25.52
N SER A 490 -16.30 -1.41 24.79
CA SER A 490 -17.18 -2.58 24.83
C SER A 490 -16.63 -3.77 24.04
N PHE A 491 -15.61 -3.57 23.19
CA PHE A 491 -15.02 -4.64 22.39
C PHE A 491 -13.82 -5.25 23.12
N GLU A 492 -14.07 -6.28 23.93
CA GLU A 492 -13.02 -7.06 24.59
C GLU A 492 -11.97 -7.56 23.59
N GLY A 493 -10.68 -7.38 23.92
CA GLY A 493 -9.53 -7.79 23.08
C GLY A 493 -9.22 -6.87 21.90
N PHE A 494 -10.03 -5.85 21.59
CA PHE A 494 -9.73 -4.94 20.48
C PHE A 494 -8.39 -4.20 20.66
N TYR A 495 -8.10 -3.76 21.89
CA TYR A 495 -6.85 -3.06 22.22
C TYR A 495 -5.59 -3.92 22.04
N ASP A 496 -5.71 -5.24 22.21
CA ASP A 496 -4.62 -6.20 21.99
C ASP A 496 -4.50 -6.65 20.52
N SER A 497 -5.49 -6.28 19.69
CA SER A 497 -5.53 -6.66 18.28
C SER A 497 -4.49 -5.91 17.42
N ILE A 498 -4.13 -6.52 16.29
CA ILE A 498 -3.28 -5.90 15.26
C ILE A 498 -3.90 -4.62 14.68
N TYR A 499 -5.22 -4.45 14.77
CA TYR A 499 -5.93 -3.32 14.19
C TYR A 499 -5.94 -2.09 15.09
N TYR A 500 -5.77 -2.25 16.40
CA TYR A 500 -5.61 -1.11 17.30
C TYR A 500 -4.31 -0.35 17.01
N SER A 501 -3.18 -1.07 16.89
CA SER A 501 -1.91 -0.45 16.50
C SER A 501 -2.00 0.27 15.14
N THR A 502 -2.75 -0.30 14.21
CA THR A 502 -3.04 0.29 12.90
C THR A 502 -3.90 1.54 13.01
N LEU A 503 -4.89 1.54 13.92
CA LEU A 503 -5.74 2.70 14.21
C LEU A 503 -4.88 3.87 14.68
N LYS A 504 -4.04 3.66 15.70
CA LYS A 504 -3.16 4.71 16.23
C LYS A 504 -2.28 5.31 15.16
N ARG A 505 -1.68 4.44 14.33
CA ARG A 505 -0.83 4.85 13.22
C ARG A 505 -1.57 5.72 12.22
N ASP A 506 -2.76 5.31 11.81
CA ASP A 506 -3.54 6.04 10.82
C ASP A 506 -4.14 7.34 11.36
N LEU A 507 -4.43 7.40 12.68
CA LEU A 507 -5.00 8.59 13.32
C LEU A 507 -3.94 9.65 13.63
N PHE A 508 -2.82 9.26 14.24
CA PHE A 508 -1.85 10.23 14.76
C PHE A 508 -0.37 9.81 14.72
N LEU A 509 0.01 8.54 14.76
CA LEU A 509 1.45 8.19 14.81
C LEU A 509 2.18 8.29 13.47
N ALA A 510 1.50 8.06 12.34
CA ALA A 510 2.17 8.15 11.04
C ALA A 510 2.49 9.60 10.67
N PRO A 511 3.63 9.90 10.04
CA PRO A 511 3.98 11.26 9.58
C PRO A 511 2.91 11.91 8.69
N GLU A 512 2.19 11.09 7.93
CA GLU A 512 1.13 11.46 7.01
C GLU A 512 -0.29 11.34 7.59
N SER A 513 -0.42 11.00 8.88
CA SER A 513 -1.70 11.02 9.59
C SER A 513 -2.25 12.44 9.72
N LEU A 514 -3.57 12.59 9.89
CA LEU A 514 -4.20 13.91 9.97
C LEU A 514 -3.56 14.78 11.05
N ILE A 515 -3.42 14.22 12.25
CA ILE A 515 -2.91 14.95 13.41
C ILE A 515 -1.43 15.28 13.26
N SER A 516 -0.60 14.33 12.78
CA SER A 516 0.81 14.62 12.53
C SER A 516 1.01 15.72 11.49
N LEU A 517 0.18 15.75 10.43
CA LEU A 517 0.22 16.81 9.43
C LEU A 517 -0.15 18.17 10.04
N GLU A 518 -1.22 18.24 10.85
CA GLU A 518 -1.66 19.47 11.50
C GLU A 518 -0.61 20.00 12.50
N ILE A 519 -0.01 19.12 13.31
CA ILE A 519 1.10 19.49 14.22
C ILE A 519 2.32 19.97 13.44
N ARG A 520 2.66 19.31 12.32
CA ARG A 520 3.79 19.71 11.46
C ARG A 520 3.55 21.08 10.84
N ASP A 521 2.35 21.34 10.34
CA ASP A 521 1.98 22.62 9.73
C ASP A 521 2.00 23.74 10.79
N LEU A 522 1.48 23.48 11.99
CA LEU A 522 1.61 24.38 13.15
C LEU A 522 3.09 24.67 13.47
N SER A 523 3.92 23.62 13.60
CA SER A 523 5.36 23.80 13.84
C SER A 523 6.05 24.57 12.73
N SER A 524 5.66 24.37 11.47
CA SER A 524 6.22 25.10 10.34
C SER A 524 5.90 26.59 10.44
N VAL A 525 4.67 26.97 10.77
CA VAL A 525 4.26 28.38 10.89
C VAL A 525 4.96 29.04 12.08
N VAL A 526 4.97 28.39 13.24
CA VAL A 526 5.64 28.91 14.46
C VAL A 526 7.15 29.08 14.23
N SER A 527 7.83 28.05 13.70
CA SER A 527 9.26 28.14 13.42
C SER A 527 9.57 29.16 12.32
N SER A 528 8.71 29.31 11.30
CA SER A 528 8.84 30.33 10.25
C SER A 528 8.74 31.75 10.80
N GLU A 529 7.76 32.00 11.66
CA GLU A 529 7.59 33.30 12.33
C GLU A 529 8.82 33.65 13.18
N LEU A 530 9.25 32.71 14.02
CA LEU A 530 10.42 32.89 14.89
C LEU A 530 11.70 33.14 14.08
N ASN A 531 11.93 32.41 13.00
CA ASN A 531 13.10 32.57 12.15
C ASN A 531 13.06 33.91 11.38
N SER A 532 11.88 34.32 10.92
CA SER A 532 11.70 35.61 10.25
C SER A 532 11.99 36.76 11.21
N PHE A 533 11.48 36.68 12.44
CA PHE A 533 11.76 37.67 13.48
C PHE A 533 13.24 37.70 13.88
N LYS A 534 13.88 36.53 14.07
CA LYS A 534 15.33 36.43 14.31
C LYS A 534 16.14 37.06 13.18
N ARG A 535 15.75 36.87 11.92
CA ARG A 535 16.40 37.50 10.76
C ARG A 535 16.28 39.02 10.79
N VAL A 536 15.11 39.56 11.12
CA VAL A 536 14.93 41.01 11.30
C VAL A 536 15.89 41.54 12.36
N LEU A 537 15.91 40.92 13.54
CA LEU A 537 16.71 41.38 14.67
C LEU A 537 18.22 41.20 14.49
N ARG A 538 18.67 40.12 13.85
CA ARG A 538 20.10 39.75 13.78
C ARG A 538 20.78 40.14 12.48
N VAL A 539 20.01 40.30 11.40
CA VAL A 539 20.58 40.51 10.05
C VAL A 539 20.10 41.83 9.49
N ILE A 540 18.80 42.04 9.34
CA ILE A 540 18.26 43.22 8.63
C ILE A 540 18.59 44.50 9.41
N VAL A 541 18.14 44.60 10.67
CA VAL A 541 18.38 45.80 11.49
C VAL A 541 19.88 46.06 11.69
N PRO A 542 20.71 45.07 12.09
CA PRO A 542 22.14 45.31 12.27
C PRO A 542 22.88 45.67 10.99
N ASN A 543 22.58 45.05 9.84
CA ASN A 543 23.28 45.36 8.59
C ASN A 543 22.97 46.78 8.12
N GLU A 544 21.70 47.17 8.12
CA GLU A 544 21.28 48.53 7.76
C GLU A 544 21.87 49.55 8.75
N MET A 545 21.89 49.23 10.05
CA MET A 545 22.44 50.14 11.05
C MET A 545 23.96 50.26 10.98
N ASN A 546 24.67 49.19 10.68
CA ASN A 546 26.12 49.22 10.45
C ASN A 546 26.46 49.98 9.16
N ALA A 547 25.69 49.79 8.08
CA ALA A 547 25.85 50.55 6.85
C ALA A 547 25.64 52.05 7.09
N PHE A 548 24.51 52.41 7.70
CA PHE A 548 24.21 53.79 8.09
C PHE A 548 25.32 54.37 8.97
N SER A 549 25.78 53.63 9.98
CA SER A 549 26.85 54.09 10.87
C SER A 549 28.18 54.31 10.19
N ASN A 550 28.59 53.38 9.33
CA ASN A 550 29.85 53.47 8.60
C ASN A 550 29.81 54.66 7.63
N ASN A 551 28.71 54.80 6.88
CA ASN A 551 28.52 55.88 5.92
C ASN A 551 28.44 57.26 6.61
N ALA A 552 27.75 57.34 7.75
CA ALA A 552 27.55 58.56 8.51
C ALA A 552 28.72 58.90 9.45
N GLY A 553 29.72 58.01 9.60
CA GLY A 553 30.87 58.20 10.49
C GLY A 553 30.52 58.22 11.98
N LEU A 554 29.50 57.47 12.40
CA LEU A 554 29.05 57.45 13.79
C LEU A 554 30.06 56.73 14.69
N SER A 555 30.18 57.18 15.94
CA SER A 555 30.98 56.53 16.97
C SER A 555 30.09 55.97 18.06
N TYR A 556 30.45 54.79 18.56
CA TYR A 556 29.70 54.10 19.61
C TYR A 556 30.45 54.13 20.92
N THR A 557 29.77 54.54 21.98
CA THR A 557 30.27 54.44 23.35
C THR A 557 29.23 53.76 24.21
N VAL A 558 29.64 52.89 25.12
CA VAL A 558 28.75 52.33 26.14
C VAL A 558 28.98 53.14 27.40
N ASP A 559 27.94 53.81 27.89
CA ASP A 559 28.06 54.57 29.14
C ASP A 559 28.18 53.62 30.35
N GLY A 560 28.57 54.16 31.52
CA GLY A 560 28.78 53.37 32.73
C GLY A 560 27.55 52.59 33.24
N ASN A 561 26.36 52.86 32.68
CA ASN A 561 25.12 52.14 32.96
C ASN A 561 24.77 51.10 31.89
N GLY A 562 25.70 50.79 30.98
CA GLY A 562 25.52 49.82 29.91
C GLY A 562 24.68 50.32 28.73
N ARG A 563 24.37 51.63 28.63
CA ARG A 563 23.57 52.16 27.52
C ARG A 563 24.47 52.48 26.33
N LEU A 564 24.09 51.97 25.16
CA LEU A 564 24.73 52.32 23.89
C LEU A 564 24.39 53.77 23.53
N ARG A 565 25.42 54.62 23.46
CA ARG A 565 25.34 55.99 22.94
C ARG A 565 25.97 56.05 21.57
N VAL A 566 25.17 56.48 20.60
CA VAL A 566 25.60 56.75 19.23
C VAL A 566 25.89 58.24 19.13
N THR A 567 27.15 58.60 18.87
CA THR A 567 27.58 59.98 18.71
C THR A 567 27.84 60.24 17.24
N ALA A 568 27.05 61.14 16.65
CA ALA A 568 27.25 61.63 15.30
C ALA A 568 28.38 62.67 15.26
N PRO A 569 29.22 62.67 14.20
CA PRO A 569 30.17 63.75 13.97
C PRO A 569 29.42 65.06 13.68
N ALA A 570 30.08 66.20 13.91
CA ALA A 570 29.49 67.51 13.63
C ALA A 570 29.12 67.69 12.14
N PHE A 571 29.81 67.00 11.24
CA PHE A 571 29.53 66.94 9.81
C PHE A 571 30.10 65.64 9.22
N SER A 572 29.37 65.02 8.29
CA SER A 572 29.88 63.98 7.38
C SER A 572 29.33 64.24 5.99
N GLU A 573 30.10 63.89 4.94
CA GLU A 573 29.67 64.07 3.55
C GLU A 573 28.34 63.35 3.29
N TYR A 574 28.15 62.17 3.89
CA TYR A 574 26.90 61.42 3.84
C TYR A 574 25.70 62.19 4.43
N MET A 575 25.90 62.98 5.49
CA MET A 575 24.85 63.84 6.07
C MET A 575 24.61 65.15 5.30
N SER A 576 25.36 65.41 4.23
CA SER A 576 25.14 66.58 3.37
C SER A 576 23.74 66.55 2.74
N ILE A 577 23.16 67.73 2.52
CA ILE A 577 21.89 67.87 1.80
C ILE A 577 21.99 67.33 0.36
N GLU A 578 23.19 67.34 -0.24
CA GLU A 578 23.43 66.79 -1.57
C GLU A 578 23.24 65.26 -1.61
N ASN A 579 23.49 64.57 -0.48
CA ASN A 579 23.32 63.12 -0.33
C ASN A 579 21.97 62.74 0.28
N GLN A 580 21.01 63.68 0.31
CA GLN A 580 19.68 63.47 0.89
C GLN A 580 18.94 62.25 0.35
N GLN A 581 19.06 62.00 -0.94
CA GLN A 581 18.43 60.85 -1.56
C GLN A 581 19.00 59.52 -1.04
N ALA A 582 20.32 59.43 -0.83
CA ALA A 582 20.99 58.20 -0.41
C ALA A 582 20.56 57.76 0.98
N TYR A 583 20.65 58.65 1.99
CA TYR A 583 20.23 58.29 3.35
C TYR A 583 18.71 58.12 3.48
N ALA A 584 17.92 58.83 2.66
CA ALA A 584 16.48 58.63 2.62
C ALA A 584 16.12 57.27 2.02
N ASP A 585 16.84 56.81 0.99
CA ASP A 585 16.59 55.53 0.33
C ASP A 585 17.02 54.35 1.21
N GLU A 586 18.12 54.43 1.95
CA GLU A 586 18.52 53.43 2.96
C GLU A 586 17.46 53.27 4.06
N LEU A 587 17.00 54.38 4.66
CA LEU A 587 15.93 54.35 5.67
C LEU A 587 14.59 53.86 5.11
N ARG A 588 14.27 54.20 3.84
CA ARG A 588 13.10 53.64 3.14
C ARG A 588 13.24 52.14 2.91
N GLY A 589 14.44 51.65 2.58
CA GLY A 589 14.77 50.23 2.44
C GLY A 589 14.48 49.47 3.73
N LEU A 590 15.03 49.93 4.85
CA LEU A 590 14.77 49.36 6.17
C LEU A 590 13.26 49.39 6.51
N SER A 591 12.58 50.52 6.28
CA SER A 591 11.14 50.63 6.49
C SER A 591 10.34 49.63 5.65
N LYS A 592 10.73 49.43 4.38
CA LYS A 592 10.08 48.46 3.48
C LYS A 592 10.26 47.02 3.99
N ASP A 593 11.46 46.66 4.44
CA ASP A 593 11.74 45.31 4.97
C ASP A 593 10.98 45.04 6.28
N LEU A 594 10.93 46.03 7.18
CA LEU A 594 10.13 45.94 8.40
C LEU A 594 8.64 45.83 8.11
N ASN A 595 8.12 46.63 7.16
CA ASN A 595 6.72 46.53 6.73
C ASN A 595 6.40 45.19 6.06
N SER A 596 7.36 44.62 5.31
CA SER A 596 7.20 43.27 4.75
C SER A 596 7.11 42.23 5.85
N PHE A 597 8.00 42.29 6.84
CA PHE A 597 7.93 41.40 8.00
C PHE A 597 6.61 41.53 8.75
N ILE A 598 6.13 42.75 9.05
CA ILE A 598 4.85 42.97 9.75
C ILE A 598 3.70 42.33 8.98
N ARG A 599 3.64 42.54 7.65
CA ARG A 599 2.60 41.93 6.81
C ARG A 599 2.66 40.40 6.82
N ASP A 600 3.87 39.83 6.75
CA ASP A 600 4.06 38.38 6.78
C ASP A 600 3.72 37.81 8.18
N SER A 601 4.04 38.54 9.25
CA SER A 601 3.70 38.22 10.64
C SER A 601 2.19 38.21 10.88
N GLU A 602 1.47 39.24 10.41
CA GLU A 602 0.00 39.27 10.47
C GLU A 602 -0.63 38.10 9.70
N ARG A 603 -0.06 37.74 8.54
CA ARG A 603 -0.50 36.58 7.78
C ARG A 603 -0.22 35.27 8.52
N ASN A 604 0.96 35.12 9.11
CA ASN A 604 1.34 33.95 9.89
C ASN A 604 0.45 33.78 11.12
N ALA A 605 0.11 34.87 11.82
CA ALA A 605 -0.81 34.86 12.96
C ALA A 605 -2.20 34.34 12.58
N ARG A 606 -2.80 34.84 11.49
CA ARG A 606 -4.08 34.33 10.99
C ARG A 606 -4.00 32.86 10.54
N THR A 607 -2.87 32.47 9.96
CA THR A 607 -2.63 31.09 9.54
C THR A 607 -2.51 30.18 10.76
N TYR A 608 -1.81 30.61 11.81
CA TYR A 608 -1.70 29.92 13.09
C TYR A 608 -3.08 29.68 13.72
N GLU A 609 -3.90 30.72 13.89
CA GLU A 609 -5.26 30.60 14.45
C GLU A 609 -6.13 29.60 13.66
N SER A 610 -6.06 29.66 12.34
CA SER A 610 -6.80 28.73 11.47
C SER A 610 -6.32 27.29 11.62
N LEU A 611 -5.00 27.06 11.75
CA LEU A 611 -4.43 25.72 11.91
C LEU A 611 -4.71 25.16 13.30
N LEU A 612 -4.61 25.98 14.35
CA LEU A 612 -4.91 25.61 15.72
C LEU A 612 -6.37 25.16 15.84
N LYS A 613 -7.30 25.94 15.27
CA LYS A 613 -8.72 25.58 15.25
C LYS A 613 -9.00 24.27 14.50
N SER A 614 -8.28 24.00 13.41
CA SER A 614 -8.37 22.71 12.70
C SER A 614 -7.90 21.57 13.59
N PHE A 615 -6.72 21.73 14.19
CA PHE A 615 -6.12 20.75 15.09
C PHE A 615 -7.00 20.43 16.30
N VAL A 616 -7.56 21.45 16.96
CA VAL A 616 -8.48 21.25 18.10
C VAL A 616 -9.74 20.50 17.64
N SER A 617 -10.41 20.95 16.58
CA SER A 617 -11.62 20.30 16.04
C SER A 617 -11.37 18.83 15.64
N SER A 618 -10.22 18.54 15.03
CA SER A 618 -9.80 17.18 14.70
C SER A 618 -9.57 16.33 15.97
N SER A 619 -8.95 16.92 16.99
CA SER A 619 -8.65 16.27 18.27
C SER A 619 -9.90 16.00 19.10
N GLU A 620 -10.82 16.97 19.21
CA GLU A 620 -12.14 16.80 19.86
C GLU A 620 -12.89 15.62 19.25
N ARG A 621 -12.88 15.49 17.92
CA ARG A 621 -13.53 14.35 17.23
C ARG A 621 -12.88 13.02 17.58
N ILE A 622 -11.56 12.97 17.72
CA ILE A 622 -10.88 11.75 18.15
C ILE A 622 -11.29 11.42 19.59
N ILE A 623 -11.15 12.36 20.52
CA ILE A 623 -11.44 12.17 21.95
C ILE A 623 -12.90 11.75 22.18
N ARG A 624 -13.84 12.38 21.47
CA ARG A 624 -15.27 12.12 21.61
C ARG A 624 -15.67 10.66 21.40
N TYR A 625 -15.04 9.95 20.47
CA TYR A 625 -15.40 8.56 20.11
C TYR A 625 -14.36 7.52 20.56
N SER A 626 -13.20 7.96 21.02
CA SER A 626 -12.12 7.06 21.48
C SER A 626 -12.41 6.57 22.89
N GLY A 627 -12.17 5.29 23.15
CA GLY A 627 -12.19 4.74 24.50
C GLY A 627 -11.00 5.20 25.34
N GLU A 628 -10.98 4.81 26.61
CA GLU A 628 -10.01 5.30 27.61
C GLU A 628 -8.56 5.09 27.18
N THR A 629 -8.22 3.89 26.70
CA THR A 629 -6.85 3.54 26.27
C THR A 629 -6.39 4.37 25.08
N LEU A 630 -7.25 4.59 24.08
CA LEU A 630 -6.89 5.38 22.89
C LEU A 630 -6.75 6.87 23.22
N ARG A 631 -7.55 7.38 24.16
CA ARG A 631 -7.43 8.76 24.65
C ARG A 631 -6.12 8.99 25.40
N ALA A 632 -5.70 8.03 26.22
CA ALA A 632 -4.41 8.07 26.91
C ALA A 632 -3.27 8.09 25.89
N ASP A 633 -3.26 7.15 24.94
CA ASP A 633 -2.25 7.06 23.88
C ASP A 633 -2.21 8.33 23.01
N PHE A 634 -3.38 8.92 22.70
CA PHE A 634 -3.49 10.15 21.93
C PHE A 634 -2.94 11.36 22.69
N THR A 635 -3.31 11.51 23.97
CA THR A 635 -2.82 12.58 24.84
C THR A 635 -1.30 12.51 25.00
N GLU A 636 -0.75 11.31 25.24
CA GLU A 636 0.70 11.11 25.34
C GLU A 636 1.42 11.51 24.03
N PHE A 637 0.85 11.16 22.88
CA PHE A 637 1.40 11.54 21.58
C PHE A 637 1.39 13.06 21.37
N VAL A 638 0.27 13.73 21.64
CA VAL A 638 0.15 15.20 21.50
C VAL A 638 1.12 15.91 22.44
N GLU A 639 1.20 15.43 23.69
CA GLU A 639 2.16 15.95 24.67
C GLU A 639 3.60 15.83 24.23
N THR A 640 4.00 14.63 23.80
CA THR A 640 5.37 14.38 23.36
C THR A 640 5.71 15.21 22.12
N SER A 641 4.77 15.32 21.18
CA SER A 641 4.97 16.03 19.91
C SER A 641 5.10 17.54 20.10
N LEU A 642 4.23 18.15 20.90
CA LEU A 642 4.24 19.60 21.13
C LEU A 642 5.35 20.02 22.12
N LYS A 643 5.67 19.21 23.15
CA LYS A 643 6.78 19.51 24.08
C LYS A 643 8.16 19.28 23.46
N SER A 644 8.25 18.72 22.25
CA SER A 644 9.53 18.47 21.56
C SER A 644 10.32 19.75 21.25
N LYS A 645 9.65 20.91 21.15
CA LYS A 645 10.28 22.22 20.92
C LYS A 645 9.72 23.25 21.90
N PRO A 646 10.56 24.07 22.56
CA PRO A 646 10.09 25.10 23.49
C PRO A 646 9.11 26.11 22.86
N GLU A 647 9.29 26.44 21.58
CA GLU A 647 8.40 27.36 20.84
C GLU A 647 6.96 26.82 20.64
N LEU A 648 6.73 25.52 20.83
CA LEU A 648 5.42 24.89 20.67
C LEU A 648 4.64 24.77 21.98
N ASN A 649 5.22 25.15 23.12
CA ASN A 649 4.54 25.08 24.41
C ASN A 649 3.24 25.92 24.43
N VAL A 650 3.22 27.05 23.73
CA VAL A 650 2.01 27.89 23.61
C VAL A 650 0.87 27.13 22.94
N VAL A 651 1.17 26.28 21.95
CA VAL A 651 0.17 25.45 21.26
C VAL A 651 -0.45 24.42 22.20
N MET A 652 0.35 23.87 23.13
CA MET A 652 -0.14 22.94 24.14
C MET A 652 -1.11 23.62 25.11
N ASP A 653 -0.77 24.81 25.59
CA ASP A 653 -1.61 25.56 26.51
C ASP A 653 -2.96 25.93 25.85
N ASP A 654 -2.92 26.41 24.61
CA ASP A 654 -4.11 26.72 23.81
C ASP A 654 -4.98 25.47 23.57
N TYR A 655 -4.35 24.33 23.27
CA TYR A 655 -5.04 23.05 23.08
C TYR A 655 -5.75 22.56 24.36
N LEU A 656 -5.05 22.57 25.50
CA LEU A 656 -5.62 22.11 26.78
C LEU A 656 -6.78 23.01 27.25
N ALA A 657 -6.71 24.31 26.96
CA ALA A 657 -7.78 25.25 27.28
C ALA A 657 -9.09 24.92 26.54
N GLU A 658 -9.03 24.38 25.33
CA GLU A 658 -10.22 24.04 24.53
C GLU A 658 -10.70 22.60 24.75
N VAL A 659 -9.79 21.65 25.03
CA VAL A 659 -10.09 20.21 24.98
C VAL A 659 -10.26 19.54 26.36
N SER A 660 -9.86 20.21 27.45
CA SER A 660 -9.91 19.66 28.81
C SER A 660 -11.29 19.12 29.21
N ASP A 661 -12.36 19.87 28.94
CA ASP A 661 -13.75 19.46 29.23
C ASP A 661 -14.15 18.16 28.50
N ASP A 662 -13.63 17.93 27.28
CA ASP A 662 -13.97 16.76 26.47
C ASP A 662 -13.16 15.52 26.87
N LEU A 663 -11.97 15.70 27.45
CA LEU A 663 -11.17 14.61 28.01
C LEU A 663 -11.84 13.98 29.25
N GLU A 664 -12.57 14.78 30.03
CA GLU A 664 -13.28 14.32 31.24
C GLU A 664 -14.63 13.64 30.95
N ARG A 665 -15.19 13.83 29.75
CA ARG A 665 -16.50 13.24 29.37
C ARG A 665 -16.35 11.79 28.92
N GLU A 666 -17.32 10.94 29.26
CA GLU A 666 -17.37 9.57 28.75
C GLU A 666 -17.40 9.51 27.21
N ALA A 667 -16.80 8.45 26.65
CA ALA A 667 -16.78 8.22 25.21
C ALA A 667 -18.18 7.99 24.67
N LEU A 668 -18.54 8.71 23.61
CA LEU A 668 -19.85 8.55 22.99
C LEU A 668 -19.85 7.32 22.06
N PRO A 669 -20.93 6.54 22.06
CA PRO A 669 -21.06 5.43 21.15
C PRO A 669 -21.21 5.89 19.69
N ALA A 670 -20.92 4.97 18.79
CA ALA A 670 -21.05 5.16 17.36
C ALA A 670 -22.50 5.49 16.94
N VAL A 671 -22.70 6.48 16.06
CA VAL A 671 -24.07 6.81 15.60
C VAL A 671 -24.55 5.79 14.56
N VAL A 672 -25.63 5.07 14.87
CA VAL A 672 -26.29 4.13 13.96
C VAL A 672 -27.42 4.83 13.20
N ARG A 673 -27.23 4.99 11.89
CA ARG A 673 -28.25 5.54 10.98
C ARG A 673 -28.93 4.41 10.22
N VAL A 674 -30.14 4.66 9.73
CA VAL A 674 -30.96 3.70 8.95
C VAL A 674 -30.15 3.11 7.79
N PHE A 675 -29.38 3.92 7.05
CA PHE A 675 -28.57 3.43 5.93
C PHE A 675 -27.40 2.50 6.32
N ARG A 676 -27.01 2.45 7.60
CA ARG A 676 -25.92 1.57 8.08
C ARG A 676 -26.39 0.16 8.40
N VAL A 677 -27.70 -0.11 8.37
CA VAL A 677 -28.24 -1.43 8.70
C VAL A 677 -28.90 -2.04 7.46
N PRO A 678 -28.40 -3.17 6.91
CA PRO A 678 -28.87 -3.75 5.65
C PRO A 678 -30.39 -3.92 5.54
N LYS A 679 -31.02 -4.46 6.59
CA LYS A 679 -32.48 -4.66 6.64
C LYS A 679 -33.24 -3.34 6.40
N PHE A 680 -32.76 -2.24 6.97
CA PHE A 680 -33.38 -0.93 6.86
C PHE A 680 -32.96 -0.16 5.58
N VAL A 681 -31.83 -0.50 4.96
CA VAL A 681 -31.51 -0.06 3.59
C VAL A 681 -32.51 -0.64 2.60
N ALA A 682 -32.80 -1.95 2.69
CA ALA A 682 -33.82 -2.58 1.85
C ALA A 682 -35.19 -1.92 2.06
N LEU A 683 -35.56 -1.60 3.31
CA LEU A 683 -36.77 -0.84 3.62
C LEU A 683 -36.78 0.54 2.94
N ALA A 684 -35.68 1.29 3.00
CA ALA A 684 -35.56 2.60 2.37
C ALA A 684 -35.72 2.52 0.84
N LEU A 685 -35.09 1.53 0.19
CA LEU A 685 -35.26 1.27 -1.24
C LEU A 685 -36.72 0.89 -1.58
N GLY A 686 -37.36 0.07 -0.73
CA GLY A 686 -38.78 -0.24 -0.81
C GLY A 686 -39.67 1.00 -0.73
N LEU A 687 -39.34 1.97 0.13
CA LEU A 687 -40.04 3.25 0.24
C LEU A 687 -39.83 4.14 -1.00
N PHE A 688 -38.65 4.14 -1.60
CA PHE A 688 -38.41 4.82 -2.87
C PHE A 688 -39.28 4.22 -3.99
N LEU A 689 -39.35 2.89 -4.10
CA LEU A 689 -40.24 2.23 -5.06
C LEU A 689 -41.72 2.43 -4.75
N LEU A 690 -42.10 2.50 -3.47
CA LEU A 690 -43.46 2.82 -3.04
C LEU A 690 -43.91 4.16 -3.64
N SER A 691 -43.02 5.16 -3.68
CA SER A 691 -43.32 6.44 -4.32
C SER A 691 -43.69 6.29 -5.81
N ALA A 692 -43.03 5.38 -6.53
CA ALA A 692 -43.35 5.10 -7.93
C ALA A 692 -44.73 4.45 -8.07
N VAL A 693 -45.08 3.50 -7.19
CA VAL A 693 -46.41 2.87 -7.19
C VAL A 693 -47.50 3.91 -6.89
N VAL A 694 -47.29 4.75 -5.89
CA VAL A 694 -48.26 5.74 -5.41
C VAL A 694 -48.46 6.88 -6.42
N PHE A 695 -47.41 7.34 -7.10
CA PHE A 695 -47.47 8.52 -7.97
C PHE A 695 -47.53 8.22 -9.48
N VAL A 696 -46.93 7.11 -9.94
CA VAL A 696 -46.83 6.76 -11.37
C VAL A 696 -47.93 5.78 -11.76
N VAL A 697 -48.04 4.66 -11.04
CA VAL A 697 -49.03 3.59 -11.36
C VAL A 697 -50.45 4.06 -11.08
N LYS A 698 -50.68 4.83 -10.00
CA LYS A 698 -51.97 5.44 -9.64
C LYS A 698 -53.12 4.43 -9.56
N LYS A 699 -52.84 3.20 -9.13
CA LYS A 699 -53.85 2.15 -8.90
C LYS A 699 -53.98 1.89 -7.41
N PRO A 700 -55.15 2.17 -6.80
CA PRO A 700 -55.27 2.19 -5.34
C PRO A 700 -55.06 0.81 -4.71
N LEU A 701 -55.56 -0.26 -5.33
CA LEU A 701 -55.38 -1.63 -4.83
C LEU A 701 -53.88 -1.99 -4.78
N ILE A 702 -53.13 -1.70 -5.84
CA ILE A 702 -51.69 -1.98 -5.91
C ILE A 702 -50.93 -1.12 -4.89
N SER A 703 -51.28 0.16 -4.76
CA SER A 703 -50.67 1.03 -3.74
C SER A 703 -50.92 0.52 -2.33
N LEU A 704 -52.15 0.10 -2.01
CA LEU A 704 -52.49 -0.45 -0.69
C LEU A 704 -51.75 -1.76 -0.41
N ILE A 705 -51.65 -2.66 -1.39
CA ILE A 705 -50.87 -3.90 -1.24
C ILE A 705 -49.40 -3.56 -0.90
N ASN A 706 -48.77 -2.63 -1.62
CA ASN A 706 -47.39 -2.25 -1.34
C ASN A 706 -47.20 -1.58 0.02
N ILE A 707 -48.16 -0.74 0.44
CA ILE A 707 -48.16 -0.14 1.79
C ILE A 707 -48.19 -1.24 2.86
N VAL A 708 -49.03 -2.26 2.68
CA VAL A 708 -49.10 -3.41 3.60
C VAL A 708 -47.81 -4.21 3.58
N VAL A 709 -47.26 -4.54 2.41
CA VAL A 709 -46.00 -5.29 2.27
C VAL A 709 -44.85 -4.59 2.99
N VAL A 710 -44.67 -3.28 2.77
CA VAL A 710 -43.63 -2.48 3.43
C VAL A 710 -43.84 -2.41 4.93
N SER A 711 -45.09 -2.29 5.39
CA SER A 711 -45.45 -2.22 6.80
C SER A 711 -45.21 -3.55 7.52
N VAL A 712 -45.54 -4.69 6.89
CA VAL A 712 -45.28 -6.04 7.41
C VAL A 712 -43.77 -6.26 7.54
N TYR A 713 -42.99 -5.89 6.51
CA TYR A 713 -41.53 -6.01 6.57
C TYR A 713 -40.92 -5.15 7.68
N PHE A 714 -41.43 -3.93 7.88
CA PHE A 714 -40.99 -3.05 8.97
C PHE A 714 -41.21 -3.68 10.35
N VAL A 715 -42.39 -4.27 10.60
CA VAL A 715 -42.69 -4.96 11.87
C VAL A 715 -41.77 -6.16 12.09
N ILE A 716 -41.52 -6.96 11.06
CA ILE A 716 -40.58 -8.09 11.13
C ILE A 716 -39.16 -7.60 11.42
N SER A 717 -38.72 -6.53 10.76
CA SER A 717 -37.41 -5.93 10.96
C SER A 717 -37.24 -5.36 12.38
N LEU A 718 -38.31 -4.78 12.95
CA LEU A 718 -38.36 -4.30 14.33
C LEU A 718 -38.33 -5.43 15.35
N ALA A 719 -38.93 -6.58 15.06
CA ALA A 719 -38.89 -7.73 15.97
C ALA A 719 -37.47 -8.28 16.12
N GLY A 720 -36.66 -8.24 15.05
CA GLY A 720 -35.25 -8.66 15.03
C GLY A 720 -34.25 -7.57 15.40
N ILE A 721 -34.67 -6.50 16.08
CA ILE A 721 -33.83 -5.32 16.32
C ILE A 721 -32.73 -5.52 17.38
N LYS A 722 -32.82 -6.60 18.18
CA LYS A 722 -31.80 -6.96 19.16
C LYS A 722 -30.48 -7.40 18.53
N GLU A 723 -30.52 -7.93 17.31
CA GLU A 723 -29.35 -8.37 16.56
C GLU A 723 -28.99 -7.29 15.54
N LEU A 724 -28.06 -6.43 15.91
CA LEU A 724 -27.59 -5.34 15.08
C LEU A 724 -26.50 -5.84 14.12
N THR A 725 -26.86 -5.95 12.84
CA THR A 725 -25.91 -6.15 11.74
C THR A 725 -25.55 -4.79 11.14
N LEU A 726 -24.36 -4.29 11.43
CA LEU A 726 -23.92 -2.95 11.01
C LEU A 726 -22.98 -3.04 9.81
N PHE A 727 -23.40 -2.39 8.72
CA PHE A 727 -22.58 -2.13 7.55
C PHE A 727 -21.73 -0.87 7.80
N VAL A 728 -20.42 -1.06 7.89
CA VAL A 728 -19.46 0.02 8.17
C VAL A 728 -19.12 0.78 6.89
N GLN A 729 -18.63 0.07 5.87
CA GLN A 729 -18.20 0.61 4.57
C GLN A 729 -18.23 -0.49 3.51
N GLY A 730 -18.39 -0.11 2.22
CA GLY A 730 -18.28 -1.04 1.12
C GLY A 730 -16.91 -1.72 1.08
N GLY A 731 -16.89 -3.05 1.00
CA GLY A 731 -15.65 -3.83 1.08
C GLY A 731 -15.08 -3.98 2.49
N SER A 732 -15.87 -3.76 3.54
CA SER A 732 -15.53 -4.12 4.93
C SER A 732 -16.42 -5.28 5.40
N PRO A 733 -15.93 -6.17 6.29
CA PRO A 733 -16.79 -7.09 7.02
C PRO A 733 -17.92 -6.36 7.75
N VAL A 734 -19.05 -7.06 7.93
CA VAL A 734 -20.19 -6.58 8.71
C VAL A 734 -19.95 -6.83 10.19
N LEU A 735 -20.36 -5.88 11.02
CA LEU A 735 -20.24 -5.99 12.46
C LEU A 735 -21.56 -6.50 13.04
N ASN A 736 -21.55 -7.67 13.69
CA ASN A 736 -22.73 -8.28 14.30
C ASN A 736 -22.66 -8.15 15.82
N ILE A 737 -23.63 -7.46 16.42
CA ILE A 737 -23.65 -7.18 17.86
C ILE A 737 -25.06 -7.35 18.40
N THR A 738 -25.17 -7.90 19.60
CA THR A 738 -26.42 -7.91 20.35
C THR A 738 -26.57 -6.62 21.15
N VAL A 739 -27.66 -5.89 20.96
CA VAL A 739 -27.91 -4.58 21.58
C VAL A 739 -29.19 -4.59 22.42
N ASP A 740 -29.23 -3.78 23.48
CA ASP A 740 -30.47 -3.47 24.18
C ASP A 740 -31.29 -2.45 23.36
N PRO A 741 -32.50 -2.80 22.89
CA PRO A 741 -33.15 -2.01 21.84
C PRO A 741 -33.74 -0.69 22.36
N SER A 742 -33.01 0.41 22.13
CA SER A 742 -33.45 1.79 22.40
C SER A 742 -33.85 2.55 21.10
N VAL A 743 -34.94 2.12 20.46
CA VAL A 743 -35.35 2.70 19.15
C VAL A 743 -35.67 4.19 19.26
N ASN A 744 -35.15 4.98 18.32
CA ASN A 744 -35.40 6.42 18.28
C ASN A 744 -36.88 6.71 17.92
N ALA A 745 -37.57 7.48 18.76
CA ALA A 745 -38.97 7.82 18.56
C ALA A 745 -39.22 8.58 17.23
N LEU A 746 -38.29 9.44 16.82
CA LEU A 746 -38.41 10.21 15.59
C LEU A 746 -38.36 9.30 14.34
N PHE A 747 -37.58 8.23 14.36
CA PHE A 747 -37.57 7.22 13.30
C PHE A 747 -38.94 6.56 13.13
N LEU A 748 -39.57 6.14 14.24
CA LEU A 748 -40.91 5.55 14.23
C LEU A 748 -41.97 6.54 13.74
N ILE A 749 -41.92 7.78 14.21
CA ILE A 749 -42.86 8.84 13.83
C ILE A 749 -42.76 9.14 12.33
N VAL A 750 -41.55 9.25 11.78
CA VAL A 750 -41.38 9.51 10.34
C VAL A 750 -41.89 8.34 9.51
N PHE A 751 -41.61 7.09 9.89
CA PHE A 751 -42.14 5.93 9.18
C PHE A 751 -43.67 5.90 9.20
N ALA A 752 -44.29 6.06 10.38
CA ALA A 752 -45.74 6.13 10.52
C ALA A 752 -46.34 7.27 9.69
N GLY A 753 -45.68 8.43 9.68
CA GLY A 753 -46.02 9.58 8.83
C GLY A 753 -46.04 9.21 7.34
N ILE A 754 -45.01 8.52 6.84
CA ILE A 754 -44.93 8.07 5.44
C ILE A 754 -46.11 7.16 5.09
N ILE A 755 -46.45 6.20 5.96
CA ILE A 755 -47.59 5.29 5.74
C ILE A 755 -48.92 6.05 5.74
N VAL A 756 -49.17 6.89 6.74
CA VAL A 756 -50.41 7.68 6.85
C VAL A 756 -50.59 8.62 5.66
N LEU A 757 -49.53 9.34 5.27
CA LEU A 757 -49.56 10.22 4.09
C LEU A 757 -49.77 9.46 2.79
N SER A 758 -49.19 8.25 2.67
CA SER A 758 -49.40 7.38 1.51
C SER A 758 -50.86 6.92 1.41
N VAL A 759 -51.47 6.48 2.52
CA VAL A 759 -52.89 6.08 2.56
C VAL A 759 -53.80 7.27 2.25
N LEU A 760 -53.54 8.43 2.88
CA LEU A 760 -54.31 9.65 2.67
C LEU A 760 -54.24 10.11 1.22
N TRP A 761 -53.06 10.03 0.58
CA TRP A 761 -52.91 10.31 -0.84
C TRP A 761 -53.74 9.36 -1.71
N VAL A 762 -53.69 8.06 -1.46
CA VAL A 762 -54.46 7.06 -2.21
C VAL A 762 -55.96 7.36 -2.11
N LEU A 763 -56.49 7.61 -0.91
CA LEU A 763 -57.91 7.93 -0.68
C LEU A 763 -58.35 9.24 -1.35
N LEU A 764 -57.54 10.30 -1.26
CA LEU A 764 -57.84 11.59 -1.91
C LEU A 764 -57.75 11.51 -3.44
N SER A 765 -56.87 10.66 -3.96
CA SER A 765 -56.75 10.41 -5.40
C SER A 765 -57.96 9.63 -5.95
N GLN A 766 -58.55 8.72 -5.16
CA GLN A 766 -59.73 7.94 -5.53
C GLN A 766 -61.01 8.78 -5.64
N LYS A 767 -61.22 9.76 -4.74
CA LYS A 767 -62.39 10.67 -4.78
C LYS A 767 -62.51 11.48 -6.09
N LYS A 768 -61.49 11.47 -6.95
CA LYS A 768 -61.52 12.10 -8.28
C LYS A 768 -61.85 11.16 -9.43
N GLY A 769 -61.86 9.84 -9.22
CA GLY A 769 -62.19 8.85 -10.26
C GLY A 769 -63.68 8.52 -10.38
N SER A 770 -64.53 8.95 -9.43
CA SER A 770 -65.96 8.64 -9.42
C SER A 770 -66.85 9.68 -10.15
N VAL A 771 -66.25 10.54 -10.98
CA VAL A 771 -66.99 11.45 -11.87
C VAL A 771 -66.42 11.36 -13.29
N SER A 772 -66.43 10.13 -13.83
CA SER A 772 -66.55 9.78 -15.25
C SER A 772 -66.13 8.31 -15.39
N GLU A 773 -67.07 7.40 -15.14
CA GLU A 773 -67.08 6.13 -15.87
C GLU A 773 -67.74 6.34 -17.23
#